data_AF-A0A4W5NXB0-F1
#
_entry.id   AF-A0A4W5NXB0-F1
#
_cell.length_a   1.000
_cell.length_b   1.000
_cell.length_c   1.000
_cell.angle_alpha   90.00
_cell.angle_beta   90.00
_cell.angle_gamma   90.00
#
_symmetry.space_group_name_H-M   'P 1'
#
loop_
_entity.id
_entity.type
_entity.pdbx_description
1 polymer ?
#
loop_
_entity_poly.entity_id
_entity_poly.type
_entity_poly.pdbx_seq_one_letter_code
_entity_poly.pdbx_strand_id
1 'polypeptide(L)'
;MEGSCYPATGNLLVGRAINLTATSTCGLHGPEHYCIVSHLQESDKCFACNSQHPYDPYNHKNSHRVKNVIQLKDSNEDLTWWQSVNGVCEGVSIRLNLEAEFHFTHLIMKFKTFRPAAMLIERSADFGRSWRPYRYFAYNCSKMFPRVPSHTLHHINDVICEERYSDIEPSTEGEVIYKVLDPAIHVKDPYSLEIQELLRITNLRINFTKLHTLGDNLLDRRSDVLQKYYYSLYELVVRGSCFCYGHASECAPVPGVDARDNALFTPWFMSHVPVWEPLVIAYEDDCERIVQETMITVMFSFCAVIGQIHGRCVCKHNTEGLNCEHCRDLHNDLPWSPAEADNPHTCRACDCDPVGSMKGGVCDSHTDQDMSMIAGQCRCKLNVKGTRCDYCKEGYYGLSQNDPQGCQPCNCDPRGIIMLGAPCDQISGDCSCKRYITGRYCNQCLPEYWGLSNDLAGCRACDCDFGGAYSNRCMVENGQCDCRRNLIGRQCSDVQPEYFCAPLDYYKYEAEDTPDVKSVHRERSQGHMVTWTGPGFAQVKDGAGLVFTIDNIPYAMDYDIMIRYEPEVQYASLPPVLLVFHALYYYCKTRDCLCVTHRYVQMPSPFCFEPSNRYVVAIRLQRHGVSQRHLTAFILVDSVMTTLHERELKCQCDPQGSLSAECDRVGGQCRCKPNVIGRRCDQCAPHTYGFGPYGCTGEWALASFSQSSHLYLIDII
;
A
#
# COMPACT_ATOMS: atom_id res chain seq x y z
N MET A 1 15.63 -10.94 -28.24
CA MET A 1 14.27 -10.37 -28.17
C MET A 1 13.51 -10.96 -29.34
N GLU A 2 12.49 -11.77 -29.06
CA GLU A 2 11.61 -12.30 -30.11
C GLU A 2 10.78 -11.11 -30.65
N GLY A 3 10.80 -10.90 -31.97
CA GLY A 3 10.01 -9.86 -32.64
C GLY A 3 8.56 -10.28 -32.86
N SER A 4 7.85 -9.62 -33.77
CA SER A 4 6.51 -10.06 -34.17
C SER A 4 6.51 -11.49 -34.73
N CYS A 5 5.40 -12.20 -34.54
CA CYS A 5 5.23 -13.58 -34.99
C CYS A 5 3.91 -13.76 -35.75
N TYR A 6 3.96 -14.50 -36.86
CA TYR A 6 2.80 -14.67 -37.75
C TYR A 6 2.57 -16.14 -38.07
N PRO A 7 1.31 -16.60 -38.15
CA PRO A 7 0.99 -17.96 -38.55
C PRO A 7 1.36 -18.24 -40.00
N ALA A 8 1.59 -19.52 -40.32
CA ALA A 8 1.81 -19.96 -41.69
C ALA A 8 0.64 -19.58 -42.61
N THR A 9 0.96 -19.26 -43.87
CA THR A 9 -0.04 -18.99 -44.91
C THR A 9 -0.40 -20.27 -45.66
N GLY A 10 -1.66 -20.40 -46.09
CA GLY A 10 -2.16 -21.57 -46.79
C GLY A 10 -3.47 -21.32 -47.53
N ASN A 11 -4.07 -22.37 -48.10
CA ASN A 11 -5.38 -22.27 -48.76
C ASN A 11 -6.49 -22.47 -47.72
N LEU A 12 -7.28 -21.42 -47.46
CA LEU A 12 -8.35 -21.42 -46.47
C LEU A 12 -9.48 -22.40 -46.79
N LEU A 13 -9.60 -22.86 -48.03
CA LEU A 13 -10.61 -23.85 -48.45
C LEU A 13 -10.30 -25.28 -48.00
N VAL A 14 -9.04 -25.60 -47.74
CA VAL A 14 -8.63 -26.94 -47.29
C VAL A 14 -9.27 -27.23 -45.93
N GLY A 15 -9.97 -28.36 -45.82
CA GLY A 15 -10.74 -28.73 -44.63
C GLY A 15 -12.03 -27.91 -44.39
N ARG A 16 -12.45 -27.06 -45.35
CA ARG A 16 -13.68 -26.24 -45.27
C ARG A 16 -14.66 -26.49 -46.40
N ALA A 17 -14.65 -27.69 -46.98
CA ALA A 17 -15.51 -28.04 -48.09
C ALA A 17 -17.01 -27.91 -47.79
N ILE A 18 -17.42 -28.10 -46.54
CA ILE A 18 -18.82 -27.99 -46.11
C ILE A 18 -19.29 -26.53 -46.09
N ASN A 19 -18.37 -25.59 -45.84
CA ASN A 19 -18.69 -24.17 -45.72
C ASN A 19 -18.69 -23.44 -47.07
N LEU A 20 -18.35 -24.16 -48.14
CA LEU A 20 -18.40 -23.67 -49.51
C LEU A 20 -19.76 -24.00 -50.12
N THR A 21 -20.46 -22.96 -50.59
CA THR A 21 -21.80 -23.07 -51.15
C THR A 21 -21.86 -22.36 -52.50
N ALA A 22 -22.65 -22.89 -53.43
CA ALA A 22 -22.92 -22.26 -54.72
C ALA A 22 -24.43 -22.16 -54.93
N THR A 23 -24.91 -21.05 -55.51
CA THR A 23 -26.34 -20.84 -55.75
C THR A 23 -26.88 -21.61 -56.96
N SER A 24 -26.01 -22.04 -57.88
CA SER A 24 -26.38 -22.79 -59.08
C SER A 24 -25.40 -23.93 -59.28
N THR A 25 -25.88 -25.13 -59.57
CA THR A 25 -25.06 -26.31 -59.88
C THR A 25 -25.84 -27.22 -60.83
N CYS A 26 -25.24 -27.64 -61.95
CA CYS A 26 -25.92 -28.52 -62.89
C CYS A 26 -26.22 -29.89 -62.27
N GLY A 27 -27.33 -30.50 -62.67
CA GLY A 27 -27.57 -31.92 -62.41
C GLY A 27 -28.04 -32.27 -61.00
N LEU A 28 -28.47 -31.29 -60.18
CA LEU A 28 -28.92 -31.54 -58.80
C LEU A 28 -30.31 -32.19 -58.71
N HIS A 29 -31.20 -31.89 -59.66
CA HIS A 29 -32.59 -32.39 -59.69
C HIS A 29 -32.81 -33.51 -60.73
N GLY A 30 -31.80 -33.84 -61.53
CA GLY A 30 -31.88 -34.77 -62.65
C GLY A 30 -30.71 -34.57 -63.60
N PRO A 31 -30.33 -35.55 -64.44
CA PRO A 31 -29.25 -35.37 -65.41
C PRO A 31 -29.52 -34.25 -66.42
N GLU A 32 -28.54 -33.38 -66.66
CA GLU A 32 -28.60 -32.27 -67.61
C GLU A 32 -27.51 -32.42 -68.68
N HIS A 33 -27.82 -32.14 -69.95
CA HIS A 33 -26.82 -32.17 -71.03
C HIS A 33 -26.12 -30.81 -71.18
N TYR A 34 -24.82 -30.80 -71.46
CA TYR A 34 -24.04 -29.59 -71.75
C TYR A 34 -23.00 -29.87 -72.85
N CYS A 35 -22.54 -28.83 -73.54
CA CYS A 35 -21.58 -28.94 -74.64
C CYS A 35 -20.36 -28.03 -74.39
N ILE A 36 -19.19 -28.42 -74.89
CA ILE A 36 -17.94 -27.66 -74.71
C ILE A 36 -17.57 -26.97 -76.04
N VAL A 37 -17.54 -25.63 -76.02
CA VAL A 37 -17.34 -24.79 -77.22
C VAL A 37 -15.94 -24.94 -77.84
N SER A 38 -14.91 -25.30 -77.08
CA SER A 38 -13.54 -25.46 -77.60
C SER A 38 -13.34 -26.62 -78.59
N HIS A 39 -14.34 -27.50 -78.75
CA HIS A 39 -14.25 -28.72 -79.58
C HIS A 39 -15.09 -28.66 -80.87
N LEU A 40 -15.46 -27.45 -81.33
CA LEU A 40 -16.39 -27.17 -82.44
C LEU A 40 -16.00 -27.72 -83.83
N GLN A 41 -14.95 -28.54 -83.97
CA GLN A 41 -14.65 -29.26 -85.22
C GLN A 41 -15.36 -30.63 -85.32
N GLU A 42 -15.94 -31.15 -84.23
CA GLU A 42 -16.75 -32.39 -84.23
C GLU A 42 -18.11 -32.11 -83.56
N SER A 43 -19.21 -32.30 -84.30
CA SER A 43 -20.57 -31.87 -83.94
C SER A 43 -21.21 -32.59 -82.74
N ASP A 44 -20.57 -33.61 -82.17
CA ASP A 44 -21.22 -34.59 -81.27
C ASP A 44 -20.66 -34.65 -79.84
N LYS A 45 -19.79 -33.72 -79.41
CA LYS A 45 -19.18 -33.76 -78.06
C LYS A 45 -19.98 -32.99 -76.99
N CYS A 46 -21.20 -33.46 -76.72
CA CYS A 46 -21.99 -33.04 -75.56
C CYS A 46 -21.98 -34.14 -74.47
N PHE A 47 -21.98 -33.73 -73.21
CA PHE A 47 -21.83 -34.60 -72.04
C PHE A 47 -23.03 -34.45 -71.10
N ALA A 48 -23.24 -35.41 -70.20
CA ALA A 48 -24.32 -35.37 -69.21
C ALA A 48 -23.74 -35.06 -67.82
N CYS A 49 -24.24 -34.01 -67.16
CA CYS A 49 -23.97 -33.65 -65.78
C CYS A 49 -25.01 -34.28 -64.85
N ASN A 50 -24.56 -35.10 -63.88
CA ASN A 50 -25.41 -35.66 -62.83
C ASN A 50 -24.74 -35.44 -61.47
N SER A 51 -25.21 -34.43 -60.74
CA SER A 51 -24.65 -34.01 -59.45
C SER A 51 -25.52 -34.40 -58.26
N GLN A 52 -26.41 -35.40 -58.39
CA GLN A 52 -27.25 -35.88 -57.28
C GLN A 52 -26.44 -36.54 -56.15
N HIS A 53 -25.26 -37.07 -56.47
CA HIS A 53 -24.29 -37.60 -55.50
C HIS A 53 -22.96 -36.83 -55.59
N PRO A 54 -22.13 -36.85 -54.54
CA PRO A 54 -20.76 -36.32 -54.60
C PRO A 54 -19.94 -36.99 -55.71
N TYR A 55 -18.93 -36.29 -56.23
CA TYR A 55 -17.99 -36.85 -57.19
C TYR A 55 -17.27 -38.06 -56.60
N ASP A 56 -17.23 -39.14 -57.37
CA ASP A 56 -16.51 -40.38 -57.08
C ASP A 56 -15.86 -40.81 -58.42
N PRO A 57 -14.53 -41.02 -58.48
CA PRO A 57 -13.83 -41.38 -59.71
C PRO A 57 -14.36 -42.64 -60.40
N TYR A 58 -14.96 -43.56 -59.64
CA TYR A 58 -15.43 -44.86 -60.12
C TYR A 58 -16.93 -44.87 -60.41
N ASN A 59 -17.74 -44.26 -59.53
CA ASN A 59 -19.20 -44.38 -59.58
C ASN A 59 -19.91 -43.13 -60.13
N HIS A 60 -19.36 -41.94 -59.89
CA HIS A 60 -20.05 -40.66 -60.12
C HIS A 60 -19.12 -39.63 -60.77
N LYS A 61 -18.43 -40.01 -61.85
CA LYS A 61 -17.45 -39.18 -62.56
C LYS A 61 -18.03 -37.89 -63.15
N ASN A 62 -19.34 -37.83 -63.37
CA ASN A 62 -20.05 -36.70 -63.97
C ASN A 62 -20.78 -35.78 -62.97
N SER A 63 -20.39 -35.83 -61.69
CA SER A 63 -20.86 -34.90 -60.67
C SER A 63 -19.94 -33.68 -60.58
N HIS A 64 -20.53 -32.48 -60.65
CA HIS A 64 -19.80 -31.21 -60.74
C HIS A 64 -20.18 -30.24 -59.62
N ARG A 65 -20.23 -30.73 -58.37
CA ARG A 65 -20.56 -29.94 -57.18
C ARG A 65 -19.47 -28.92 -56.83
N VAL A 66 -19.84 -27.86 -56.10
CA VAL A 66 -18.91 -26.78 -55.71
C VAL A 66 -17.69 -27.27 -54.93
N LYS A 67 -17.80 -28.37 -54.18
CA LYS A 67 -16.69 -28.94 -53.40
C LYS A 67 -15.51 -29.41 -54.27
N ASN A 68 -15.76 -29.68 -55.56
CA ASN A 68 -14.76 -30.16 -56.50
C ASN A 68 -13.69 -29.11 -56.86
N VAL A 69 -13.87 -27.84 -56.49
CA VAL A 69 -12.91 -26.76 -56.80
C VAL A 69 -11.76 -26.66 -55.81
N ILE A 70 -11.78 -27.44 -54.73
CA ILE A 70 -10.79 -27.36 -53.63
C ILE A 70 -9.46 -27.98 -54.06
N GLN A 71 -9.50 -28.99 -54.92
CA GLN A 71 -8.34 -29.67 -55.49
C GLN A 71 -8.48 -29.67 -57.02
N LEU A 72 -7.41 -29.34 -57.72
CA LEU A 72 -7.39 -29.31 -59.19
C LEU A 72 -7.54 -30.72 -59.80
N LYS A 73 -6.94 -31.71 -59.15
CA LYS A 73 -6.89 -33.11 -59.59
C LYS A 73 -7.34 -34.03 -58.46
N ASP A 74 -7.97 -35.14 -58.82
CA ASP A 74 -8.27 -36.23 -57.89
C ASP A 74 -7.04 -37.15 -57.66
N SER A 75 -7.23 -38.23 -56.90
CA SER A 75 -6.20 -39.24 -56.62
C SER A 75 -5.68 -39.97 -57.87
N ASN A 76 -6.43 -39.94 -58.98
CA ASN A 76 -6.08 -40.56 -60.26
C ASN A 76 -5.51 -39.54 -61.26
N GLU A 77 -5.23 -38.32 -60.81
CA GLU A 77 -4.81 -37.17 -61.62
C GLU A 77 -5.84 -36.64 -62.63
N ASP A 78 -7.12 -37.05 -62.52
CA ASP A 78 -8.21 -36.53 -63.33
C ASP A 78 -8.65 -35.14 -62.83
N LEU A 79 -8.91 -34.22 -63.76
CA LEU A 79 -9.37 -32.87 -63.41
C LEU A 79 -10.81 -32.88 -62.89
N THR A 80 -11.03 -32.27 -61.74
CA THR A 80 -12.37 -32.03 -61.16
C THR A 80 -12.78 -30.57 -61.32
N TRP A 81 -14.08 -30.31 -61.39
CA TRP A 81 -14.59 -28.95 -61.50
C TRP A 81 -16.00 -28.80 -60.93
N TRP A 82 -16.36 -27.55 -60.68
CA TRP A 82 -17.75 -27.13 -60.45
C TRP A 82 -18.36 -26.55 -61.73
N GLN A 83 -19.66 -26.74 -61.91
CA GLN A 83 -20.39 -26.22 -63.06
C GLN A 83 -21.78 -25.73 -62.67
N SER A 84 -22.14 -24.52 -63.12
CA SER A 84 -23.48 -23.94 -62.95
C SER A 84 -24.52 -24.58 -63.88
N VAL A 85 -25.79 -24.34 -63.60
CA VAL A 85 -26.88 -24.66 -64.54
C VAL A 85 -26.67 -23.89 -65.86
N ASN A 86 -27.03 -24.54 -66.96
CA ASN A 86 -26.90 -23.99 -68.31
C ASN A 86 -27.81 -22.77 -68.53
N GLY A 87 -27.32 -21.77 -69.26
CA GLY A 87 -28.07 -20.57 -69.62
C GLY A 87 -28.35 -19.59 -68.47
N VAL A 88 -27.93 -19.90 -67.23
CA VAL A 88 -28.12 -19.01 -66.08
C VAL A 88 -26.94 -18.03 -66.01
N CYS A 89 -27.16 -16.80 -66.48
CA CYS A 89 -26.13 -15.76 -66.52
C CYS A 89 -26.13 -14.84 -65.29
N GLU A 90 -27.25 -14.69 -64.59
CA GLU A 90 -27.40 -13.84 -63.40
C GLU A 90 -27.75 -14.67 -62.16
N GLY A 91 -27.42 -14.16 -60.96
CA GLY A 91 -27.74 -14.81 -59.69
C GLY A 91 -26.87 -16.02 -59.34
N VAL A 92 -25.78 -16.27 -60.09
CA VAL A 92 -24.81 -17.31 -59.78
C VAL A 92 -23.74 -16.75 -58.86
N SER A 93 -23.57 -17.35 -57.69
CA SER A 93 -22.54 -16.95 -56.74
C SER A 93 -21.93 -18.15 -56.03
N ILE A 94 -20.67 -18.00 -55.64
CA ILE A 94 -19.96 -18.91 -54.75
C ILE A 94 -19.70 -18.17 -53.44
N ARG A 95 -20.05 -18.79 -52.32
CA ARG A 95 -19.90 -18.24 -50.98
C ARG A 95 -19.09 -19.18 -50.10
N LEU A 96 -18.06 -18.63 -49.47
CA LEU A 96 -17.26 -19.27 -48.43
C LEU A 96 -17.56 -18.62 -47.08
N ASN A 97 -17.92 -19.44 -46.10
CA ASN A 97 -18.09 -19.03 -44.71
C ASN A 97 -16.94 -19.55 -43.86
N LEU A 98 -16.22 -18.67 -43.18
CA LEU A 98 -15.17 -19.06 -42.24
C LEU A 98 -15.74 -19.06 -40.82
N GLU A 99 -15.22 -19.96 -39.99
CA GLU A 99 -15.64 -20.13 -38.60
C GLU A 99 -15.02 -19.10 -37.64
N ALA A 100 -14.01 -18.37 -38.10
CA ALA A 100 -13.29 -17.34 -37.37
C ALA A 100 -12.83 -16.22 -38.32
N GLU A 101 -12.06 -15.27 -37.81
CA GLU A 101 -11.46 -14.21 -38.60
C GLU A 101 -10.12 -14.67 -39.20
N PHE A 102 -9.91 -14.38 -40.48
CA PHE A 102 -8.70 -14.75 -41.20
C PHE A 102 -8.13 -13.55 -41.97
N HIS A 103 -6.82 -13.57 -42.18
CA HIS A 103 -6.15 -12.73 -43.16
C HIS A 103 -6.30 -13.32 -44.55
N PHE A 104 -6.91 -12.57 -45.46
CA PHE A 104 -7.03 -12.91 -46.86
C PHE A 104 -6.01 -12.11 -47.68
N THR A 105 -5.15 -12.81 -48.42
CA THR A 105 -4.06 -12.17 -49.19
C THR A 105 -4.39 -12.09 -50.67
N HIS A 106 -4.80 -13.21 -51.27
CA HIS A 106 -5.16 -13.27 -52.68
C HIS A 106 -6.08 -14.45 -53.00
N LEU A 107 -6.85 -14.27 -54.07
CA LEU A 107 -7.73 -15.25 -54.69
C LEU A 107 -7.20 -15.61 -56.07
N ILE A 108 -7.21 -16.89 -56.39
CA ILE A 108 -6.95 -17.40 -57.74
C ILE A 108 -8.13 -18.29 -58.13
N MET A 109 -8.70 -18.02 -59.30
CA MET A 109 -9.78 -18.79 -59.90
C MET A 109 -9.33 -19.28 -61.27
N LYS A 110 -9.29 -20.60 -61.46
CA LYS A 110 -8.95 -21.22 -62.75
C LYS A 110 -10.21 -21.77 -63.42
N PHE A 111 -10.63 -21.18 -64.53
CA PHE A 111 -11.88 -21.51 -65.21
C PHE A 111 -11.72 -22.67 -66.19
N LYS A 112 -12.74 -23.53 -66.28
CA LYS A 112 -12.83 -24.58 -67.30
C LYS A 112 -13.42 -24.06 -68.60
N THR A 113 -14.38 -23.15 -68.51
CA THR A 113 -14.96 -22.42 -69.64
C THR A 113 -14.32 -21.03 -69.75
N PHE A 114 -14.84 -20.20 -70.67
CA PHE A 114 -14.50 -18.79 -70.71
C PHE A 114 -14.68 -18.12 -69.35
N ARG A 115 -13.78 -17.18 -69.03
CA ARG A 115 -13.92 -16.33 -67.85
C ARG A 115 -15.23 -15.51 -67.94
N PRO A 116 -15.84 -15.12 -66.81
CA PRO A 116 -17.04 -14.31 -66.82
C PRO A 116 -16.82 -12.98 -67.57
N ALA A 117 -17.81 -12.60 -68.39
CA ALA A 117 -17.83 -11.29 -69.05
C ALA A 117 -18.01 -10.14 -68.05
N ALA A 118 -18.65 -10.42 -66.92
CA ALA A 118 -18.69 -9.56 -65.75
C ALA A 118 -18.86 -10.37 -64.47
N MET A 119 -18.13 -9.97 -63.41
CA MET A 119 -18.21 -10.53 -62.08
C MET A 119 -17.72 -9.52 -61.03
N LEU A 120 -17.99 -9.79 -59.76
CA LEU A 120 -17.47 -9.00 -58.65
C LEU A 120 -17.19 -9.87 -57.43
N ILE A 121 -16.22 -9.43 -56.63
CA ILE A 121 -15.82 -10.10 -55.39
C ILE A 121 -16.24 -9.21 -54.22
N GLU A 122 -16.89 -9.79 -53.23
CA GLU A 122 -17.28 -9.13 -51.99
C GLU A 122 -16.74 -9.90 -50.79
N ARG A 123 -16.57 -9.18 -49.69
CA ARG A 123 -16.23 -9.74 -48.39
C ARG A 123 -17.14 -9.25 -47.30
N SER A 124 -17.18 -10.02 -46.24
CA SER A 124 -17.71 -9.63 -44.93
C SER A 124 -16.61 -9.82 -43.89
N ALA A 125 -16.58 -8.93 -42.91
CA ALA A 125 -15.71 -9.03 -41.73
C ALA A 125 -16.54 -9.18 -40.44
N ASP A 126 -17.86 -9.43 -40.57
CA ASP A 126 -18.84 -9.45 -39.49
C ASP A 126 -19.80 -10.65 -39.62
N PHE A 127 -19.25 -11.78 -40.06
CA PHE A 127 -19.94 -13.07 -40.22
C PHE A 127 -21.17 -13.02 -41.16
N GLY A 128 -21.09 -12.19 -42.19
CA GLY A 128 -22.06 -12.10 -43.28
C GLY A 128 -23.18 -11.09 -43.06
N ARG A 129 -23.08 -10.24 -42.03
CA ARG A 129 -24.08 -9.19 -41.73
C ARG A 129 -23.96 -8.01 -42.70
N SER A 130 -22.75 -7.57 -43.01
CA SER A 130 -22.47 -6.55 -44.01
C SER A 130 -21.53 -7.07 -45.10
N TRP A 131 -21.70 -6.55 -46.31
CA TRP A 131 -20.92 -6.94 -47.47
C TRP A 131 -20.30 -5.69 -48.10
N ARG A 132 -19.00 -5.75 -48.36
CA ARG A 132 -18.25 -4.69 -49.04
C ARG A 132 -17.59 -5.26 -50.29
N PRO A 133 -17.67 -4.56 -51.44
CA PRO A 133 -16.97 -5.00 -52.65
C PRO A 133 -15.46 -4.86 -52.48
N TYR A 134 -14.72 -5.87 -52.92
CA TYR A 134 -13.27 -5.84 -53.06
C TYR A 134 -12.85 -5.30 -54.43
N ARG A 135 -13.41 -5.89 -55.50
CA ARG A 135 -13.09 -5.52 -56.88
C ARG A 135 -14.18 -5.97 -57.85
N TYR A 136 -14.35 -5.20 -58.92
CA TYR A 136 -15.21 -5.54 -60.06
C TYR A 136 -14.35 -5.99 -61.24
N PHE A 137 -14.82 -6.96 -62.01
CA PHE A 137 -14.17 -7.42 -63.24
C PHE A 137 -15.19 -7.42 -64.36
N ALA A 138 -14.86 -6.82 -65.49
CA ALA A 138 -15.73 -6.83 -66.66
C ALA A 138 -14.95 -6.70 -67.95
N TYR A 139 -15.46 -7.28 -69.04
CA TYR A 139 -14.89 -7.10 -70.38
C TYR A 139 -15.01 -5.63 -70.86
N ASN A 140 -16.01 -4.91 -70.35
CA ASN A 140 -16.14 -3.46 -70.56
C ASN A 140 -16.75 -2.84 -69.30
N CYS A 141 -15.90 -2.23 -68.47
CA CYS A 141 -16.27 -1.66 -67.18
C CYS A 141 -17.28 -0.52 -67.33
N SER A 142 -17.06 0.38 -68.29
CA SER A 142 -17.96 1.52 -68.54
C SER A 142 -19.38 1.10 -68.89
N LYS A 143 -19.54 -0.04 -69.57
CA LYS A 143 -20.85 -0.57 -69.96
C LYS A 143 -21.52 -1.39 -68.87
N MET A 144 -20.76 -2.25 -68.19
CA MET A 144 -21.33 -3.21 -67.22
C MET A 144 -21.46 -2.62 -65.81
N PHE A 145 -20.51 -1.77 -65.41
CA PHE A 145 -20.45 -1.13 -64.10
C PHE A 145 -20.22 0.39 -64.24
N PRO A 146 -21.17 1.14 -64.81
CA PRO A 146 -20.99 2.56 -65.14
C PRO A 146 -20.77 3.49 -63.93
N ARG A 147 -21.13 3.02 -62.73
CA ARG A 147 -20.95 3.75 -61.46
C ARG A 147 -19.60 3.48 -60.80
N VAL A 148 -18.83 2.52 -61.29
CA VAL A 148 -17.56 2.09 -60.70
C VAL A 148 -16.41 2.68 -61.52
N PRO A 149 -15.42 3.31 -60.89
CA PRO A 149 -14.26 3.82 -61.60
C PRO A 149 -13.44 2.70 -62.27
N SER A 150 -12.92 2.96 -63.48
CA SER A 150 -12.00 2.09 -64.23
C SER A 150 -10.57 2.63 -64.31
N HIS A 151 -10.22 3.63 -63.48
CA HIS A 151 -8.87 4.22 -63.45
C HIS A 151 -7.88 3.33 -62.66
N THR A 152 -6.60 3.63 -62.76
CA THR A 152 -5.53 2.96 -62.01
C THR A 152 -5.64 3.23 -60.52
N LEU A 153 -5.40 2.23 -59.67
CA LEU A 153 -5.46 2.39 -58.21
C LEU A 153 -4.54 3.51 -57.73
N HIS A 154 -5.08 4.47 -56.96
CA HIS A 154 -4.30 5.53 -56.31
C HIS A 154 -4.11 5.24 -54.82
N HIS A 155 -5.15 4.73 -54.17
CA HIS A 155 -5.15 4.32 -52.77
C HIS A 155 -5.49 2.82 -52.65
N ILE A 156 -5.05 2.22 -51.54
CA ILE A 156 -5.23 0.78 -51.32
C ILE A 156 -6.70 0.37 -51.07
N ASN A 157 -7.52 1.32 -50.63
CA ASN A 157 -8.95 1.12 -50.38
C ASN A 157 -9.85 1.43 -51.60
N ASP A 158 -9.26 1.84 -52.72
CA ASP A 158 -10.04 2.20 -53.91
C ASP A 158 -10.72 0.96 -54.51
N VAL A 159 -12.05 1.05 -54.67
CA VAL A 159 -12.84 0.00 -55.30
C VAL A 159 -13.00 0.31 -56.79
N ILE A 160 -12.23 -0.38 -57.62
CA ILE A 160 -12.20 -0.18 -59.07
C ILE A 160 -12.79 -1.36 -59.86
N CYS A 161 -13.01 -1.13 -61.15
CA CYS A 161 -13.32 -2.16 -62.13
C CYS A 161 -12.12 -2.43 -63.04
N GLU A 162 -11.78 -3.72 -63.21
CA GLU A 162 -10.60 -4.19 -63.93
C GLU A 162 -10.98 -5.05 -65.14
N GLU A 163 -10.40 -4.77 -66.31
CA GLU A 163 -10.76 -5.45 -67.56
C GLU A 163 -9.83 -6.64 -67.92
N ARG A 164 -8.60 -6.65 -67.38
CA ARG A 164 -7.51 -7.60 -67.74
C ARG A 164 -7.83 -9.09 -67.57
N TYR A 165 -8.77 -9.42 -66.68
CA TYR A 165 -9.12 -10.80 -66.37
C TYR A 165 -10.48 -11.23 -66.95
N SER A 166 -11.06 -10.42 -67.84
CA SER A 166 -12.37 -10.69 -68.44
C SER A 166 -12.33 -10.90 -69.97
N ASP A 167 -11.14 -11.00 -70.56
CA ASP A 167 -10.98 -11.32 -71.98
C ASP A 167 -11.46 -12.73 -72.32
N ILE A 168 -11.90 -12.91 -73.57
CA ILE A 168 -12.43 -14.17 -74.11
C ILE A 168 -11.33 -15.23 -74.26
N GLU A 169 -10.09 -14.84 -74.55
CA GLU A 169 -8.96 -15.77 -74.61
C GLU A 169 -8.27 -15.89 -73.24
N PRO A 170 -7.88 -17.10 -72.79
CA PRO A 170 -8.07 -18.41 -73.43
C PRO A 170 -9.46 -19.00 -73.20
N SER A 171 -9.86 -19.96 -74.03
CA SER A 171 -11.16 -20.63 -73.96
C SER A 171 -11.34 -21.60 -72.79
N THR A 172 -10.23 -22.06 -72.21
CA THR A 172 -10.16 -22.90 -71.02
C THR A 172 -8.88 -22.55 -70.26
N GLU A 173 -8.82 -22.92 -68.97
CA GLU A 173 -7.70 -22.61 -68.08
C GLU A 173 -7.42 -21.11 -67.90
N GLY A 174 -8.39 -20.25 -68.25
CA GLY A 174 -8.30 -18.83 -67.99
C GLY A 174 -8.30 -18.54 -66.49
N GLU A 175 -7.37 -17.70 -66.04
CA GLU A 175 -7.26 -17.34 -64.63
C GLU A 175 -7.83 -15.95 -64.35
N VAL A 176 -8.41 -15.80 -63.16
CA VAL A 176 -8.76 -14.52 -62.55
C VAL A 176 -8.05 -14.46 -61.20
N ILE A 177 -7.19 -13.44 -61.05
CA ILE A 177 -6.37 -13.26 -59.85
C ILE A 177 -6.76 -11.94 -59.20
N TYR A 178 -7.05 -12.00 -57.90
CA TYR A 178 -7.24 -10.81 -57.08
C TYR A 178 -6.25 -10.82 -55.93
N LYS A 179 -5.48 -9.74 -55.76
CA LYS A 179 -4.58 -9.52 -54.62
C LYS A 179 -5.13 -8.35 -53.82
N VAL A 180 -5.25 -8.51 -52.51
CA VAL A 180 -5.75 -7.45 -51.63
C VAL A 180 -4.75 -6.30 -51.58
N LEU A 181 -3.47 -6.60 -51.38
CA LEU A 181 -2.38 -5.63 -51.48
C LEU A 181 -1.83 -5.66 -52.90
N ASP A 182 -2.15 -4.64 -53.69
CA ASP A 182 -1.65 -4.51 -55.04
C ASP A 182 -0.16 -4.12 -55.01
N PRO A 183 0.74 -4.89 -55.67
CA PRO A 183 2.18 -4.59 -55.67
C PRO A 183 2.53 -3.23 -56.31
N ALA A 184 1.61 -2.60 -57.04
CA ALA A 184 1.81 -1.27 -57.60
C ALA A 184 1.77 -0.14 -56.55
N ILE A 185 1.20 -0.38 -55.36
CA ILE A 185 1.11 0.61 -54.28
C ILE A 185 2.16 0.30 -53.22
N HIS A 186 3.02 1.27 -52.93
CA HIS A 186 3.99 1.15 -51.85
C HIS A 186 3.30 1.33 -50.49
N VAL A 187 3.19 0.25 -49.72
CA VAL A 187 2.66 0.25 -48.35
C VAL A 187 3.80 0.63 -47.39
N LYS A 188 3.67 1.78 -46.72
CA LYS A 188 4.66 2.28 -45.76
C LYS A 188 4.75 1.40 -44.51
N ASP A 189 3.60 1.02 -43.98
CA ASP A 189 3.49 0.14 -42.80
C ASP A 189 2.43 -0.96 -43.06
N PRO A 190 2.86 -2.20 -43.34
CA PRO A 190 1.96 -3.33 -43.58
C PRO A 190 1.24 -3.79 -42.31
N TYR A 191 1.65 -3.32 -41.13
CA TYR A 191 1.08 -3.69 -39.83
C TYR A 191 0.08 -2.67 -39.30
N SER A 192 -0.13 -1.56 -40.01
CA SER A 192 -1.13 -0.56 -39.66
C SER A 192 -2.54 -1.16 -39.57
N LEU A 193 -3.34 -0.66 -38.63
CA LEU A 193 -4.72 -1.11 -38.38
C LEU A 193 -5.58 -1.08 -39.65
N GLU A 194 -5.39 -0.08 -40.52
CA GLU A 194 -6.11 0.05 -41.79
C GLU A 194 -5.85 -1.15 -42.73
N ILE A 195 -4.59 -1.58 -42.85
CA ILE A 195 -4.21 -2.71 -43.70
C ILE A 195 -4.68 -4.03 -43.10
N GLN A 196 -4.54 -4.21 -41.78
CA GLN A 196 -5.04 -5.40 -41.09
C GLN A 196 -6.56 -5.56 -41.28
N GLU A 197 -7.31 -4.46 -41.16
CA GLU A 197 -8.76 -4.43 -41.42
C GLU A 197 -9.15 -4.71 -42.87
N LEU A 198 -8.29 -4.37 -43.84
CA LEU A 198 -8.51 -4.67 -45.25
C LEU A 198 -8.29 -6.17 -45.55
N LEU A 199 -7.29 -6.77 -44.92
CA LEU A 199 -6.97 -8.21 -45.00
C LEU A 199 -7.97 -9.07 -44.22
N ARG A 200 -8.61 -8.53 -43.18
CA ARG A 200 -9.57 -9.24 -42.34
C ARG A 200 -10.83 -9.66 -43.10
N ILE A 201 -11.13 -10.97 -43.07
CA ILE A 201 -12.36 -11.56 -43.61
C ILE A 201 -12.93 -12.64 -42.69
N THR A 202 -14.26 -12.77 -42.73
CA THR A 202 -15.02 -13.91 -42.18
C THR A 202 -15.80 -14.63 -43.28
N ASN A 203 -16.16 -13.94 -44.37
CA ASN A 203 -16.85 -14.54 -45.50
C ASN A 203 -16.35 -13.93 -46.80
N LEU A 204 -16.31 -14.76 -47.84
CA LEU A 204 -16.00 -14.36 -49.21
C LEU A 204 -17.17 -14.74 -50.11
N ARG A 205 -17.59 -13.81 -50.98
CA ARG A 205 -18.64 -14.04 -51.97
C ARG A 205 -18.16 -13.60 -53.34
N ILE A 206 -18.29 -14.48 -54.31
CA ILE A 206 -17.96 -14.25 -55.71
C ILE A 206 -19.27 -14.27 -56.47
N ASN A 207 -19.68 -13.15 -57.05
CA ASN A 207 -20.89 -13.08 -57.85
C ASN A 207 -20.54 -13.01 -59.34
N PHE A 208 -21.11 -13.91 -60.11
CA PHE A 208 -21.04 -13.91 -61.56
C PHE A 208 -22.28 -13.24 -62.12
N THR A 209 -22.09 -12.21 -62.94
CA THR A 209 -23.20 -11.39 -63.44
C THR A 209 -23.40 -11.52 -64.94
N LYS A 210 -22.39 -11.93 -65.71
CA LYS A 210 -22.52 -12.09 -67.16
C LYS A 210 -21.58 -13.12 -67.78
N LEU A 211 -22.12 -13.88 -68.74
CA LEU A 211 -21.37 -14.82 -69.60
C LEU A 211 -21.00 -14.15 -70.93
N HIS A 212 -19.93 -14.65 -71.55
CA HIS A 212 -19.62 -14.36 -72.95
C HIS A 212 -20.50 -15.20 -73.87
N THR A 213 -21.16 -14.55 -74.84
CA THR A 213 -22.15 -15.21 -75.72
C THR A 213 -21.69 -15.38 -77.16
N LEU A 214 -20.45 -14.97 -77.51
CA LEU A 214 -19.84 -15.11 -78.85
C LEU A 214 -20.74 -14.68 -80.04
N GLY A 215 -21.71 -13.80 -79.80
CA GLY A 215 -22.67 -13.33 -80.81
C GLY A 215 -24.03 -14.04 -80.80
N ASP A 216 -24.18 -15.15 -80.08
CA ASP A 216 -25.47 -15.81 -79.86
C ASP A 216 -26.35 -15.00 -78.91
N ASN A 217 -27.66 -15.03 -79.16
CA ASN A 217 -28.65 -14.38 -78.31
C ASN A 217 -29.19 -15.38 -77.29
N LEU A 218 -28.87 -15.18 -76.00
CA LEU A 218 -29.37 -16.03 -74.89
C LEU A 218 -30.88 -15.93 -74.65
N LEU A 219 -31.59 -15.01 -75.34
CA LEU A 219 -33.06 -15.01 -75.39
C LEU A 219 -33.62 -16.15 -76.25
N ASP A 220 -32.78 -16.76 -77.10
CA ASP A 220 -33.13 -17.96 -77.86
C ASP A 220 -33.16 -19.17 -76.92
N ARG A 221 -34.37 -19.69 -76.67
CA ARG A 221 -34.62 -20.77 -75.70
C ARG A 221 -34.35 -22.18 -76.24
N ARG A 222 -33.82 -22.30 -77.46
CA ARG A 222 -33.48 -23.61 -78.00
C ARG A 222 -32.35 -24.23 -77.18
N SER A 223 -32.47 -25.53 -76.92
CA SER A 223 -31.56 -26.26 -76.04
C SER A 223 -30.14 -26.34 -76.59
N ASP A 224 -29.97 -26.34 -77.91
CA ASP A 224 -28.68 -26.31 -78.62
C ASP A 224 -27.85 -25.04 -78.37
N VAL A 225 -28.50 -23.91 -78.05
CA VAL A 225 -27.81 -22.65 -77.70
C VAL A 225 -27.52 -22.63 -76.19
N LEU A 226 -28.52 -22.92 -75.35
CA LEU A 226 -28.38 -22.81 -73.89
C LEU A 226 -27.35 -23.79 -73.30
N GLN A 227 -27.20 -24.98 -73.87
CA GLN A 227 -26.25 -26.02 -73.42
C GLN A 227 -24.77 -25.62 -73.55
N LYS A 228 -24.45 -24.54 -74.28
CA LYS A 228 -23.08 -24.04 -74.50
C LYS A 228 -22.60 -23.03 -73.46
N TYR A 229 -23.53 -22.41 -72.72
CA TYR A 229 -23.25 -21.25 -71.88
C TYR A 229 -23.48 -21.56 -70.40
N TYR A 230 -22.40 -21.70 -69.65
CA TYR A 230 -22.41 -21.96 -68.20
C TYR A 230 -21.08 -21.50 -67.58
N TYR A 231 -21.10 -21.22 -66.28
CA TYR A 231 -19.89 -20.97 -65.50
C TYR A 231 -19.31 -22.32 -65.08
N SER A 232 -17.99 -22.47 -65.22
CA SER A 232 -17.30 -23.64 -64.72
C SER A 232 -15.89 -23.33 -64.25
N LEU A 233 -15.53 -23.89 -63.09
CA LEU A 233 -14.29 -23.60 -62.38
C LEU A 233 -13.57 -24.90 -62.04
N TYR A 234 -12.32 -25.04 -62.48
CA TYR A 234 -11.44 -26.14 -62.10
C TYR A 234 -10.98 -25.99 -60.65
N GLU A 235 -10.44 -24.83 -60.30
CA GLU A 235 -9.82 -24.61 -59.00
C GLU A 235 -10.15 -23.23 -58.44
N LEU A 236 -10.41 -23.19 -57.13
CA LEU A 236 -10.53 -22.00 -56.32
C LEU A 236 -9.46 -22.04 -55.24
N VAL A 237 -8.56 -21.06 -55.22
CA VAL A 237 -7.53 -20.93 -54.19
C VAL A 237 -7.74 -19.64 -53.43
N VAL A 238 -8.08 -19.76 -52.14
CA VAL A 238 -8.22 -18.62 -51.22
C VAL A 238 -7.01 -18.61 -50.30
N ARG A 239 -5.96 -17.86 -50.67
CA ARG A 239 -4.73 -17.81 -49.86
C ARG A 239 -4.89 -16.85 -48.69
N GLY A 240 -4.55 -17.34 -47.51
CA GLY A 240 -4.64 -16.57 -46.28
C GLY A 240 -3.91 -17.19 -45.11
N SER A 241 -4.00 -16.55 -43.96
CA SER A 241 -3.50 -17.05 -42.68
C SER A 241 -4.48 -16.72 -41.58
N CYS A 242 -4.26 -17.33 -40.41
CA CYS A 242 -4.98 -17.02 -39.19
C CYS A 242 -4.65 -15.58 -38.72
N PHE A 243 -5.64 -14.87 -38.18
CA PHE A 243 -5.52 -13.46 -37.81
C PHE A 243 -5.18 -13.29 -36.32
N CYS A 244 -3.95 -12.90 -36.00
CA CYS A 244 -3.45 -12.87 -34.60
C CYS A 244 -2.75 -11.57 -34.18
N TYR A 245 -2.93 -10.47 -34.92
CA TYR A 245 -2.26 -9.18 -34.69
C TYR A 245 -0.73 -9.24 -34.50
N GLY A 246 -0.06 -10.29 -34.98
CA GLY A 246 1.39 -10.49 -34.82
C GLY A 246 1.84 -11.06 -33.46
N HIS A 247 0.92 -11.56 -32.64
CA HIS A 247 1.20 -12.16 -31.33
C HIS A 247 1.03 -13.68 -31.30
N ALA A 248 0.97 -14.36 -32.46
CA ALA A 248 0.97 -15.83 -32.50
C ALA A 248 1.70 -16.38 -33.73
N SER A 249 2.50 -17.42 -33.52
CA SER A 249 3.18 -18.17 -34.60
C SER A 249 2.37 -19.35 -35.12
N GLU A 250 1.36 -19.78 -34.39
CA GLU A 250 0.57 -20.97 -34.70
C GLU A 250 -0.89 -20.80 -34.29
N CYS A 251 -1.77 -21.57 -34.93
CA CYS A 251 -3.20 -21.56 -34.64
C CYS A 251 -3.73 -22.98 -34.42
N ALA A 252 -4.68 -23.08 -33.51
CA ALA A 252 -5.38 -24.28 -33.12
C ALA A 252 -6.84 -24.25 -33.60
N PRO A 253 -7.55 -25.39 -33.61
CA PRO A 253 -8.98 -25.43 -33.89
C PRO A 253 -9.80 -24.54 -32.95
N VAL A 254 -10.89 -23.98 -33.49
CA VAL A 254 -11.84 -23.14 -32.73
C VAL A 254 -12.76 -24.05 -31.90
N PRO A 255 -12.91 -23.82 -30.58
CA PRO A 255 -13.78 -24.62 -29.71
C PRO A 255 -15.24 -24.60 -30.17
N GLY A 256 -15.91 -25.76 -30.14
CA GLY A 256 -17.33 -25.88 -30.52
C GLY A 256 -17.58 -25.99 -32.02
N VAL A 257 -16.56 -25.82 -32.86
CA VAL A 257 -16.61 -26.19 -34.29
C VAL A 257 -16.20 -27.65 -34.38
N ASP A 258 -17.18 -28.55 -34.33
CA ASP A 258 -16.97 -29.98 -34.51
C ASP A 258 -16.23 -30.25 -35.83
N ALA A 259 -14.99 -30.75 -35.76
CA ALA A 259 -14.33 -31.44 -36.87
C ALA A 259 -14.94 -32.84 -37.08
N ARG A 260 -16.26 -32.96 -36.96
CA ARG A 260 -16.98 -34.19 -37.28
C ARG A 260 -17.01 -34.30 -38.80
N ASP A 261 -16.31 -35.30 -39.31
CA ASP A 261 -16.25 -35.75 -40.70
C ASP A 261 -15.01 -35.35 -41.52
N ASN A 262 -13.83 -35.24 -40.89
CA ASN A 262 -12.55 -35.53 -41.59
C ASN A 262 -12.30 -37.06 -41.74
N ALA A 263 -13.27 -37.90 -41.39
CA ALA A 263 -13.20 -39.37 -41.45
C ALA A 263 -13.41 -39.96 -42.86
N LEU A 264 -12.96 -39.29 -43.93
CA LEU A 264 -12.90 -39.88 -45.29
C LEU A 264 -11.49 -40.38 -45.65
N PHE A 265 -10.52 -40.28 -44.74
CA PHE A 265 -9.21 -40.93 -44.87
C PHE A 265 -8.91 -41.84 -43.67
N THR A 266 -9.68 -42.90 -43.47
CA THR A 266 -9.16 -44.20 -42.99
C THR A 266 -10.11 -45.31 -43.44
N PRO A 267 -9.57 -46.38 -44.02
CA PRO A 267 -9.59 -47.64 -43.27
C PRO A 267 -8.18 -48.26 -43.24
N TRP A 268 -7.87 -49.00 -42.18
CA TRP A 268 -6.75 -49.96 -41.98
C TRP A 268 -5.78 -49.74 -40.81
N PHE A 269 -5.75 -48.60 -40.11
CA PHE A 269 -4.70 -48.36 -39.10
C PHE A 269 -5.14 -48.23 -37.63
N MET A 270 -6.35 -48.66 -37.26
CA MET A 270 -6.74 -48.79 -35.85
C MET A 270 -7.08 -50.24 -35.50
N SER A 271 -6.05 -51.02 -35.18
CA SER A 271 -6.27 -52.27 -34.44
C SER A 271 -5.52 -52.35 -33.11
N HIS A 272 -4.48 -51.54 -32.84
CA HIS A 272 -3.67 -51.73 -31.62
C HIS A 272 -3.19 -50.39 -31.02
N VAL A 273 -3.91 -49.78 -30.05
CA VAL A 273 -3.36 -49.13 -28.82
C VAL A 273 -4.51 -48.94 -27.80
N PRO A 274 -4.33 -49.30 -26.50
CA PRO A 274 -5.37 -49.16 -25.47
C PRO A 274 -5.35 -47.82 -24.73
N VAL A 275 -6.52 -47.53 -24.13
CA VAL A 275 -6.95 -46.36 -23.34
C VAL A 275 -6.00 -45.97 -22.20
N TRP A 276 -5.69 -44.67 -22.04
CA TRP A 276 -5.17 -44.09 -20.78
C TRP A 276 -5.75 -42.69 -20.48
N GLU A 277 -6.05 -42.48 -19.20
CA GLU A 277 -6.70 -41.33 -18.54
C GLU A 277 -5.79 -40.06 -18.41
N PRO A 278 -6.35 -38.87 -18.12
CA PRO A 278 -5.62 -37.59 -18.23
C PRO A 278 -4.76 -37.28 -16.99
N LEU A 279 -3.49 -36.94 -17.24
CA LEU A 279 -2.59 -36.34 -16.25
C LEU A 279 -2.42 -34.84 -16.52
N VAL A 280 -2.71 -34.04 -15.50
CA VAL A 280 -2.57 -32.59 -15.43
C VAL A 280 -1.09 -32.22 -15.39
N ILE A 281 -0.64 -31.29 -16.24
CA ILE A 281 0.70 -30.69 -16.14
C ILE A 281 0.55 -29.16 -16.09
N ALA A 282 1.09 -28.58 -15.02
CA ALA A 282 1.24 -27.14 -14.79
C ALA A 282 2.41 -26.58 -15.63
N TYR A 283 2.25 -25.36 -16.15
CA TYR A 283 3.31 -24.62 -16.84
C TYR A 283 4.13 -23.82 -15.83
N GLU A 284 5.45 -24.04 -15.84
CA GLU A 284 6.46 -23.12 -15.30
C GLU A 284 7.41 -22.76 -16.44
N ASP A 285 7.77 -21.48 -16.50
CA ASP A 285 8.61 -20.84 -17.51
C ASP A 285 10.02 -21.45 -17.55
N ASP A 286 10.48 -21.86 -18.73
CA ASP A 286 11.85 -21.64 -19.24
C ASP A 286 12.07 -22.38 -20.56
N CYS A 287 12.50 -21.65 -21.58
CA CYS A 287 12.81 -22.19 -22.90
C CYS A 287 14.33 -22.36 -23.02
N GLU A 288 14.87 -23.56 -22.73
CA GLU A 288 16.19 -23.94 -23.25
C GLU A 288 16.36 -25.47 -23.42
N ARG A 289 16.86 -25.85 -24.61
CA ARG A 289 17.41 -27.16 -25.04
C ARG A 289 16.49 -28.39 -25.01
N ILE A 290 15.89 -28.66 -26.17
CA ILE A 290 15.48 -30.03 -26.55
C ILE A 290 16.73 -30.85 -26.86
N VAL A 291 17.14 -31.70 -25.92
CA VAL A 291 17.99 -32.87 -26.21
C VAL A 291 17.18 -34.11 -25.87
N GLN A 292 16.79 -34.82 -26.94
CA GLN A 292 16.33 -36.21 -27.02
C GLN A 292 15.73 -36.83 -25.74
N GLU A 293 14.42 -37.08 -25.76
CA GLU A 293 13.94 -38.43 -25.44
C GLU A 293 12.65 -38.75 -26.21
N THR A 294 12.72 -39.88 -26.89
CA THR A 294 11.77 -40.45 -27.84
C THR A 294 10.48 -40.87 -27.17
N MET A 295 9.35 -40.20 -27.46
CA MET A 295 7.98 -40.77 -27.49
C MET A 295 6.87 -39.75 -27.83
N ILE A 296 7.18 -38.50 -28.18
CA ILE A 296 6.17 -37.46 -28.54
C ILE A 296 6.02 -37.27 -30.06
N THR A 297 6.88 -37.89 -30.87
CA THR A 297 6.91 -37.68 -32.33
C THR A 297 5.79 -38.42 -33.09
N VAL A 298 5.04 -39.33 -32.48
CA VAL A 298 4.08 -40.18 -33.21
C VAL A 298 2.64 -39.65 -33.18
N MET A 299 2.22 -38.89 -32.16
CA MET A 299 0.88 -38.29 -32.13
C MET A 299 0.78 -36.96 -32.88
N PHE A 300 1.85 -36.16 -32.92
CA PHE A 300 1.87 -34.92 -33.69
C PHE A 300 2.06 -35.15 -35.20
N SER A 301 2.64 -36.29 -35.60
CA SER A 301 2.77 -36.64 -37.02
C SER A 301 1.49 -37.16 -37.68
N PHE A 302 0.44 -37.47 -36.91
CA PHE A 302 -0.86 -37.88 -37.48
C PHE A 302 -1.87 -36.74 -37.63
N CYS A 303 -1.62 -35.55 -37.07
CA CYS A 303 -2.40 -34.34 -37.36
C CYS A 303 -1.78 -33.50 -38.49
N ALA A 304 -0.73 -34.01 -39.14
CA ALA A 304 -0.22 -33.48 -40.41
C ALA A 304 -1.04 -34.02 -41.61
N VAL A 305 -2.36 -34.19 -41.44
CA VAL A 305 -3.27 -34.45 -42.57
C VAL A 305 -3.54 -33.10 -43.24
N ILE A 306 -2.66 -32.77 -44.19
CA ILE A 306 -2.86 -31.81 -45.28
C ILE A 306 -3.29 -30.40 -44.82
N GLY A 307 -2.32 -29.56 -44.47
CA GLY A 307 -2.29 -28.10 -44.77
C GLY A 307 -3.48 -27.22 -44.36
N GLN A 308 -4.40 -27.66 -43.50
CA GLN A 308 -5.53 -26.85 -43.05
C GLN A 308 -5.06 -25.74 -42.10
N ILE A 309 -5.32 -24.49 -42.48
CA ILE A 309 -5.07 -23.33 -41.61
C ILE A 309 -6.20 -23.25 -40.59
N HIS A 310 -5.92 -23.29 -39.29
CA HIS A 310 -6.92 -23.13 -38.22
C HIS A 310 -7.15 -21.65 -37.85
N GLY A 311 -8.23 -21.37 -37.10
CA GLY A 311 -8.71 -20.00 -36.85
C GLY A 311 -8.59 -19.46 -35.41
N ARG A 312 -8.06 -20.23 -34.43
CA ARG A 312 -7.82 -19.73 -33.07
C ARG A 312 -6.34 -19.56 -32.82
N CYS A 313 -5.91 -18.37 -32.43
CA CYS A 313 -4.51 -18.09 -32.17
C CYS A 313 -4.00 -18.75 -30.87
N VAL A 314 -2.76 -19.22 -30.91
CA VAL A 314 -2.00 -19.59 -29.70
C VAL A 314 -1.19 -18.38 -29.28
N CYS A 315 -1.79 -17.53 -28.44
CA CYS A 315 -1.27 -16.21 -28.11
C CYS A 315 0.02 -16.24 -27.28
N LYS A 316 1.01 -15.47 -27.74
CA LYS A 316 2.27 -15.13 -27.08
C LYS A 316 2.21 -13.70 -26.54
N HIS A 317 3.35 -13.09 -26.19
CA HIS A 317 3.45 -11.67 -25.84
C HIS A 317 2.50 -11.21 -24.72
N ASN A 318 2.13 -12.12 -23.81
CA ASN A 318 1.13 -11.91 -22.75
C ASN A 318 -0.23 -11.41 -23.25
N THR A 319 -0.61 -11.75 -24.47
CA THR A 319 -1.95 -11.49 -25.01
C THR A 319 -2.86 -12.71 -24.82
N GLU A 320 -4.16 -12.46 -24.97
CA GLU A 320 -5.24 -13.43 -24.92
C GLU A 320 -6.40 -13.01 -25.83
N GLY A 321 -7.43 -13.86 -25.92
CA GLY A 321 -8.52 -13.72 -26.89
C GLY A 321 -8.43 -14.76 -28.00
N LEU A 322 -9.37 -14.72 -28.94
CA LEU A 322 -9.36 -15.65 -30.09
C LEU A 322 -8.27 -15.29 -31.11
N ASN A 323 -7.99 -13.99 -31.21
CA ASN A 323 -7.08 -13.36 -32.16
C ASN A 323 -5.93 -12.62 -31.45
N CYS A 324 -5.76 -12.78 -30.13
CA CYS A 324 -4.76 -12.05 -29.34
C CYS A 324 -5.03 -10.54 -29.24
N GLU A 325 -6.31 -10.18 -29.21
CA GLU A 325 -6.84 -8.81 -29.23
C GLU A 325 -6.85 -8.11 -27.86
N HIS A 326 -6.52 -8.84 -26.78
CA HIS A 326 -6.48 -8.32 -25.42
C HIS A 326 -5.19 -8.73 -24.70
N CYS A 327 -4.77 -7.94 -23.71
CA CYS A 327 -3.72 -8.36 -22.80
C CYS A 327 -4.29 -9.31 -21.75
N ARG A 328 -3.48 -10.28 -21.30
CA ARG A 328 -3.83 -11.16 -20.18
C ARG A 328 -4.12 -10.35 -18.92
N ASP A 329 -4.92 -10.92 -18.04
CA ASP A 329 -5.07 -10.41 -16.68
C ASP A 329 -3.68 -10.19 -16.05
N LEU A 330 -3.56 -9.11 -15.26
CA LEU A 330 -2.31 -8.63 -14.66
C LEU A 330 -1.26 -8.09 -15.64
N HIS A 331 -1.53 -8.00 -16.96
CA HIS A 331 -0.57 -7.49 -17.97
C HIS A 331 -1.04 -6.23 -18.70
N ASN A 332 -1.77 -5.37 -17.98
CA ASN A 332 -2.45 -4.20 -18.51
C ASN A 332 -1.73 -2.87 -18.21
N ASP A 333 -0.42 -2.91 -17.96
CA ASP A 333 0.32 -1.71 -17.56
C ASP A 333 0.44 -0.66 -18.68
N LEU A 334 0.31 -1.10 -19.93
CA LEU A 334 0.19 -0.25 -21.12
C LEU A 334 -1.02 -0.69 -21.95
N PRO A 335 -1.64 0.23 -22.73
CA PRO A 335 -2.67 -0.14 -23.68
C PRO A 335 -2.15 -1.17 -24.68
N TRP A 336 -3.00 -2.14 -25.02
CA TRP A 336 -2.71 -3.13 -26.05
C TRP A 336 -2.50 -2.45 -27.42
N SER A 337 -1.57 -3.00 -28.21
CA SER A 337 -1.37 -2.62 -29.62
C SER A 337 -0.88 -3.82 -30.44
N PRO A 338 -1.17 -3.88 -31.75
CA PRO A 338 -0.65 -4.92 -32.62
C PRO A 338 0.88 -4.96 -32.64
N ALA A 339 1.45 -6.14 -32.87
CA ALA A 339 2.90 -6.29 -32.96
C ALA A 339 3.45 -5.73 -34.28
N GLU A 340 4.50 -4.91 -34.17
CA GLU A 340 5.28 -4.37 -35.28
C GLU A 340 6.57 -5.17 -35.48
N ALA A 341 7.24 -4.99 -36.61
CA ALA A 341 8.50 -5.70 -36.91
C ALA A 341 9.59 -5.43 -35.87
N ASP A 342 9.68 -4.17 -35.41
CA ASP A 342 10.75 -3.70 -34.53
C ASP A 342 10.35 -3.79 -33.06
N ASN A 343 9.05 -3.75 -32.77
CA ASN A 343 8.49 -3.79 -31.43
C ASN A 343 7.29 -4.75 -31.37
N PRO A 344 7.38 -5.88 -30.64
CA PRO A 344 6.29 -6.83 -30.54
C PRO A 344 5.12 -6.34 -29.68
N HIS A 345 5.24 -5.16 -29.03
CA HIS A 345 4.20 -4.59 -28.16
C HIS A 345 3.69 -5.59 -27.12
N THR A 346 4.64 -6.27 -26.47
CA THR A 346 4.32 -7.26 -25.44
C THR A 346 3.61 -6.61 -24.26
N CYS A 347 2.48 -7.19 -23.86
CA CYS A 347 1.71 -6.74 -22.72
C CYS A 347 2.54 -6.84 -21.44
N ARG A 348 2.65 -5.73 -20.71
CA ARG A 348 3.53 -5.58 -19.55
C ARG A 348 2.75 -5.79 -18.26
N ALA A 349 3.35 -6.54 -17.34
CA ALA A 349 2.78 -6.81 -16.02
C ALA A 349 2.46 -5.51 -15.26
N CYS A 350 1.28 -5.45 -14.64
CA CYS A 350 0.83 -4.38 -13.76
C CYS A 350 1.75 -4.28 -12.54
N ASP A 351 2.10 -3.07 -12.13
CA ASP A 351 2.94 -2.83 -10.95
C ASP A 351 2.13 -2.70 -9.64
N CYS A 352 1.16 -3.58 -9.42
CA CYS A 352 0.23 -3.53 -8.29
C CYS A 352 0.63 -4.49 -7.16
N ASP A 353 0.54 -4.03 -5.90
CA ASP A 353 0.67 -4.89 -4.72
C ASP A 353 -0.58 -5.78 -4.60
N PRO A 354 -0.44 -7.11 -4.68
CA PRO A 354 -1.57 -8.03 -4.67
C PRO A 354 -2.32 -8.08 -3.33
N VAL A 355 -1.69 -7.68 -2.23
CA VAL A 355 -2.27 -7.66 -0.88
C VAL A 355 -3.23 -6.48 -0.73
N GLY A 356 -2.82 -5.31 -1.21
CA GLY A 356 -3.62 -4.09 -1.11
C GLY A 356 -4.51 -3.79 -2.31
N SER A 357 -4.33 -4.48 -3.42
CA SER A 357 -5.17 -4.35 -4.62
C SER A 357 -6.38 -5.29 -4.59
N MET A 358 -7.45 -4.88 -5.28
CA MET A 358 -8.60 -5.73 -5.55
C MET A 358 -8.24 -6.79 -6.60
N LYS A 359 -8.94 -7.95 -6.53
CA LYS A 359 -8.75 -9.08 -7.47
C LYS A 359 -7.29 -9.52 -7.68
N GLY A 360 -6.43 -9.35 -6.67
CA GLY A 360 -5.03 -9.79 -6.71
C GLY A 360 -4.09 -8.93 -7.56
N GLY A 361 -4.44 -7.68 -7.87
CA GLY A 361 -3.52 -6.75 -8.57
C GLY A 361 -3.85 -6.48 -10.03
N VAL A 362 -5.07 -6.78 -10.49
CA VAL A 362 -5.50 -6.45 -11.86
C VAL A 362 -5.61 -4.93 -12.00
N CYS A 363 -4.86 -4.38 -12.95
CA CYS A 363 -4.92 -2.97 -13.33
C CYS A 363 -5.83 -2.75 -14.54
N ASP A 364 -6.31 -1.52 -14.72
CA ASP A 364 -7.21 -1.17 -15.83
C ASP A 364 -6.49 -1.30 -17.19
N SER A 365 -7.19 -1.81 -18.21
CA SER A 365 -6.64 -2.10 -19.55
C SER A 365 -6.60 -0.91 -20.51
N HIS A 366 -7.46 0.08 -20.30
CA HIS A 366 -7.57 1.26 -21.16
C HIS A 366 -7.96 2.47 -20.34
N THR A 367 -7.72 3.65 -20.91
CA THR A 367 -8.12 4.91 -20.30
C THR A 367 -9.50 5.30 -20.81
N ASP A 368 -10.47 5.36 -19.90
CA ASP A 368 -11.81 5.86 -20.15
C ASP A 368 -12.14 6.93 -19.10
N GLN A 369 -12.32 8.17 -19.56
CA GLN A 369 -12.56 9.31 -18.69
C GLN A 369 -13.95 9.27 -18.05
N ASP A 370 -14.95 8.71 -18.73
CA ASP A 370 -16.33 8.63 -18.23
C ASP A 370 -16.48 7.55 -17.16
N MET A 371 -15.72 6.44 -17.31
CA MET A 371 -15.69 5.34 -16.34
C MET A 371 -14.56 5.46 -15.29
N SER A 372 -13.79 6.56 -15.31
CA SER A 372 -12.62 6.78 -14.44
C SER A 372 -11.66 5.59 -14.45
N MET A 373 -11.37 5.07 -15.65
CA MET A 373 -10.36 4.05 -15.91
C MET A 373 -9.12 4.72 -16.50
N ILE A 374 -7.94 4.30 -16.06
CA ILE A 374 -6.66 4.78 -16.61
C ILE A 374 -5.78 3.55 -16.84
N ALA A 375 -5.31 3.34 -18.06
CA ALA A 375 -4.47 2.18 -18.38
C ALA A 375 -3.29 2.05 -17.39
N GLY A 376 -3.11 0.86 -16.83
CA GLY A 376 -2.09 0.58 -15.81
C GLY A 376 -2.45 0.97 -14.37
N GLN A 377 -3.59 1.61 -14.13
CA GLN A 377 -3.98 2.02 -12.78
C GLN A 377 -4.45 0.83 -11.91
N CYS A 378 -3.85 0.69 -10.73
CA CYS A 378 -4.23 -0.30 -9.74
C CYS A 378 -5.51 0.10 -8.99
N ARG A 379 -6.38 -0.87 -8.75
CA ARG A 379 -7.62 -0.68 -7.97
C ARG A 379 -7.41 -1.11 -6.52
N CYS A 380 -7.15 -0.15 -5.64
CA CYS A 380 -6.86 -0.44 -4.23
C CYS A 380 -8.11 -0.86 -3.45
N LYS A 381 -7.92 -1.68 -2.41
CA LYS A 381 -8.93 -1.99 -1.38
C LYS A 381 -9.34 -0.72 -0.63
N LEU A 382 -10.48 -0.77 0.06
CA LEU A 382 -11.15 0.41 0.63
C LEU A 382 -10.24 1.29 1.50
N ASN A 383 -9.40 0.69 2.36
CA ASN A 383 -8.56 1.39 3.32
C ASN A 383 -7.08 1.48 2.89
N VAL A 384 -6.80 1.23 1.61
CA VAL A 384 -5.45 1.19 1.03
C VAL A 384 -5.27 2.34 0.04
N LYS A 385 -4.04 2.87 -0.05
CA LYS A 385 -3.65 3.98 -0.94
C LYS A 385 -2.29 3.67 -1.58
N GLY A 386 -1.92 4.49 -2.55
CA GLY A 386 -0.70 4.35 -3.34
C GLY A 386 -1.03 4.08 -4.79
N THR A 387 -0.11 4.41 -5.70
CA THR A 387 -0.23 4.04 -7.11
C THR A 387 -0.19 2.53 -7.29
N ARG A 388 0.53 1.83 -6.39
CA ARG A 388 0.66 0.38 -6.34
C ARG A 388 -0.24 -0.28 -5.30
N CYS A 389 -1.02 0.49 -4.52
CA CYS A 389 -1.81 -0.03 -3.40
C CYS A 389 -0.98 -0.73 -2.32
N ASP A 390 0.17 -0.17 -1.98
CA ASP A 390 1.22 -0.75 -1.13
C ASP A 390 1.22 -0.21 0.31
N TYR A 391 0.40 0.80 0.63
CA TYR A 391 0.33 1.35 2.00
C TYR A 391 -1.09 1.74 2.43
N CYS A 392 -1.31 1.81 3.73
CA CYS A 392 -2.62 2.13 4.29
C CYS A 392 -2.98 3.61 4.14
N LYS A 393 -4.28 3.90 4.00
CA LYS A 393 -4.79 5.28 4.12
C LYS A 393 -4.49 5.85 5.51
N GLU A 394 -4.44 7.17 5.60
CA GLU A 394 -4.28 7.87 6.89
C GLU A 394 -5.38 7.43 7.88
N GLY A 395 -4.96 7.09 9.11
CA GLY A 395 -5.86 6.55 10.13
C GLY A 395 -6.08 5.04 10.07
N TYR A 396 -5.38 4.32 9.20
CA TYR A 396 -5.41 2.86 9.10
C TYR A 396 -4.00 2.26 9.16
N TYR A 397 -3.91 0.99 9.55
CA TYR A 397 -2.65 0.27 9.69
C TYR A 397 -2.79 -1.23 9.37
N GLY A 398 -1.64 -1.89 9.22
CA GLY A 398 -1.55 -3.35 9.16
C GLY A 398 -2.13 -3.94 7.88
N LEU A 399 -1.55 -3.59 6.72
CA LEU A 399 -1.95 -4.13 5.42
C LEU A 399 -1.89 -5.67 5.41
N SER A 400 -3.02 -6.32 5.15
CA SER A 400 -3.15 -7.78 5.23
C SER A 400 -3.97 -8.36 4.08
N GLN A 401 -3.58 -9.56 3.62
CA GLN A 401 -4.26 -10.23 2.51
C GLN A 401 -5.63 -10.76 2.95
N ASN A 402 -5.74 -11.19 4.20
CA ASN A 402 -6.96 -11.73 4.80
C ASN A 402 -8.00 -10.67 5.11
N ASP A 403 -7.62 -9.39 5.13
CA ASP A 403 -8.54 -8.29 5.31
C ASP A 403 -9.14 -7.87 3.95
N PRO A 404 -10.46 -8.01 3.73
CA PRO A 404 -11.10 -7.56 2.50
C PRO A 404 -11.00 -6.04 2.30
N GLN A 405 -10.87 -5.26 3.38
CA GLN A 405 -10.68 -3.80 3.33
C GLN A 405 -9.19 -3.41 3.25
N GLY A 406 -8.29 -4.38 3.41
CA GLY A 406 -6.84 -4.24 3.31
C GLY A 406 -6.18 -3.80 4.60
N CYS A 407 -6.63 -2.70 5.19
CA CYS A 407 -6.09 -2.15 6.43
C CYS A 407 -7.16 -1.93 7.50
N GLN A 408 -6.75 -2.02 8.76
CA GLN A 408 -7.60 -1.85 9.93
C GLN A 408 -7.56 -0.40 10.46
N PRO A 409 -8.66 0.14 10.99
CA PRO A 409 -8.69 1.49 11.52
C PRO A 409 -7.86 1.62 12.81
N CYS A 410 -7.21 2.76 12.97
CA CYS A 410 -6.48 3.10 14.19
C CYS A 410 -7.44 3.51 15.31
N ASN A 411 -7.29 2.89 16.47
CA ASN A 411 -8.14 3.12 17.64
C ASN A 411 -7.46 4.04 18.66
N CYS A 412 -7.04 5.23 18.22
CA CYS A 412 -6.34 6.20 19.07
C CYS A 412 -7.31 7.11 19.82
N ASP A 413 -7.05 7.39 21.09
CA ASP A 413 -7.85 8.37 21.85
C ASP A 413 -7.53 9.80 21.35
N PRO A 414 -8.52 10.54 20.81
CA PRO A 414 -8.29 11.86 20.23
C PRO A 414 -7.76 12.90 21.23
N ARG A 415 -7.95 12.67 22.54
CA ARG A 415 -7.43 13.55 23.59
C ARG A 415 -5.91 13.39 23.75
N GLY A 416 -5.40 12.18 23.51
CA GLY A 416 -4.04 11.79 23.80
C GLY A 416 -3.06 11.83 22.62
N ILE A 417 -3.54 12.04 21.39
CA ILE A 417 -2.70 12.08 20.19
C ILE A 417 -2.31 13.50 19.75
N ILE A 418 -1.24 13.61 18.98
CA ILE A 418 -0.81 14.85 18.34
C ILE A 418 -1.61 15.03 17.03
N MET A 419 -2.28 16.18 16.85
CA MET A 419 -3.15 16.45 15.68
C MET A 419 -2.39 16.82 14.39
N LEU A 420 -1.08 17.00 14.46
CA LEU A 420 -0.22 17.36 13.33
C LEU A 420 0.47 16.10 12.79
N GLY A 421 -0.23 15.32 11.97
CA GLY A 421 0.32 14.15 11.29
C GLY A 421 -0.60 12.93 11.26
N ALA A 422 -0.05 11.78 10.89
CA ALA A 422 -0.76 10.51 10.94
C ALA A 422 -1.03 10.13 12.42
N PRO A 423 -2.25 9.71 12.78
CA PRO A 423 -2.62 9.45 14.17
C PRO A 423 -1.90 8.23 14.78
N CYS A 424 -1.43 7.33 13.92
CA CYS A 424 -0.81 6.05 14.25
C CYS A 424 0.24 5.67 13.20
N ASP A 425 1.14 4.78 13.58
CA ASP A 425 2.05 4.10 12.66
C ASP A 425 1.27 3.17 11.69
N GLN A 426 1.59 3.22 10.41
CA GLN A 426 0.86 2.47 9.36
C GLN A 426 1.14 0.96 9.38
N ILE A 427 2.17 0.51 10.10
CA ILE A 427 2.57 -0.90 10.18
C ILE A 427 2.13 -1.48 11.54
N SER A 428 2.57 -0.90 12.65
CA SER A 428 2.28 -1.40 14.00
C SER A 428 0.92 -0.95 14.56
N GLY A 429 0.38 0.17 14.06
CA GLY A 429 -0.83 0.79 14.59
C GLY A 429 -0.62 1.52 15.92
N ASP A 430 0.64 1.75 16.31
CA ASP A 430 0.93 2.46 17.56
C ASP A 430 0.64 3.95 17.41
N CYS A 431 -0.15 4.49 18.32
CA CYS A 431 -0.59 5.87 18.27
C CYS A 431 0.52 6.85 18.68
N SER A 432 0.59 8.00 18.01
CA SER A 432 1.57 9.05 18.33
C SER A 432 1.10 9.90 19.51
N CYS A 433 1.50 9.51 20.72
CA CYS A 433 1.03 10.14 21.96
C CYS A 433 1.65 11.51 22.22
N LYS A 434 0.85 12.42 22.79
CA LYS A 434 1.34 13.68 23.38
C LYS A 434 2.28 13.40 24.56
N ARG A 435 3.04 14.41 24.96
CA ARG A 435 3.96 14.34 26.11
C ARG A 435 3.18 13.99 27.39
N TYR A 436 3.72 13.09 28.22
CA TYR A 436 3.11 12.62 29.50
C TYR A 436 1.92 11.65 29.36
N ILE A 437 1.64 11.16 28.16
CA ILE A 437 0.64 10.14 27.86
C ILE A 437 1.34 8.86 27.41
N THR A 438 0.74 7.71 27.70
CA THR A 438 1.25 6.38 27.41
C THR A 438 0.15 5.41 26.98
N GLY A 439 0.55 4.19 26.64
CA GLY A 439 -0.30 3.13 26.11
C GLY A 439 -0.39 3.17 24.59
N ARG A 440 -0.62 2.00 23.98
CA ARG A 440 -0.72 1.82 22.52
C ARG A 440 -1.75 2.74 21.86
N TYR A 441 -2.80 3.08 22.59
CA TYR A 441 -3.93 3.89 22.14
C TYR A 441 -3.91 5.33 22.68
N CYS A 442 -2.84 5.74 23.36
CA CYS A 442 -2.69 7.06 24.01
C CYS A 442 -3.85 7.42 24.96
N ASN A 443 -4.38 6.44 25.68
CA ASN A 443 -5.53 6.57 26.56
C ASN A 443 -5.16 6.59 28.06
N GLN A 444 -3.88 6.60 28.41
CA GLN A 444 -3.40 6.54 29.79
C GLN A 444 -2.38 7.64 30.08
N CYS A 445 -2.39 8.20 31.28
CA CYS A 445 -1.32 9.10 31.71
C CYS A 445 -0.08 8.30 32.13
N LEU A 446 1.11 8.88 31.93
CA LEU A 446 2.34 8.35 32.52
C LEU A 446 2.27 8.39 34.05
N PRO A 447 3.05 7.55 34.77
CA PRO A 447 3.18 7.65 36.22
C PRO A 447 3.55 9.08 36.64
N GLU A 448 2.97 9.56 37.75
CA GLU A 448 3.11 10.95 38.25
C GLU A 448 2.34 12.03 37.45
N TYR A 449 1.43 11.60 36.56
CA TYR A 449 0.49 12.46 35.84
C TYR A 449 -0.96 11.93 35.96
N TRP A 450 -1.95 12.83 35.80
CA TRP A 450 -3.37 12.51 35.96
C TRP A 450 -4.27 13.35 35.05
N GLY A 451 -5.53 12.93 34.94
CA GLY A 451 -6.61 13.70 34.34
C GLY A 451 -6.47 13.97 32.84
N LEU A 452 -6.51 12.91 32.02
CA LEU A 452 -6.44 12.98 30.54
C LEU A 452 -7.51 13.92 29.96
N SER A 453 -7.07 14.98 29.31
CA SER A 453 -7.88 16.06 28.75
C SER A 453 -7.42 16.44 27.34
N ASN A 454 -8.13 17.37 26.71
CA ASN A 454 -7.76 17.96 25.41
C ASN A 454 -6.64 19.02 25.53
N ASP A 455 -6.06 19.21 26.71
CA ASP A 455 -5.02 20.21 26.94
C ASP A 455 -3.78 19.95 26.08
N LEU A 456 -2.91 20.97 25.96
CA LEU A 456 -1.70 20.90 25.14
C LEU A 456 -0.77 19.74 25.54
N ALA A 457 -0.71 19.45 26.84
CA ALA A 457 0.03 18.33 27.42
C ALA A 457 -0.82 17.06 27.60
N GLY A 458 -2.14 17.14 27.48
CA GLY A 458 -3.08 16.04 27.70
C GLY A 458 -3.21 15.55 29.14
N CYS A 459 -2.11 15.27 29.85
CA CYS A 459 -2.12 14.93 31.28
C CYS A 459 -1.44 16.00 32.13
N ARG A 460 -1.95 16.21 33.35
CA ARG A 460 -1.42 17.18 34.33
C ARG A 460 -0.51 16.49 35.32
N ALA A 461 0.56 17.16 35.75
CA ALA A 461 1.47 16.61 36.75
C ALA A 461 0.77 16.45 38.11
N CYS A 462 1.16 15.45 38.88
CA CYS A 462 0.66 15.23 40.24
C CYS A 462 1.08 16.36 41.18
N ASP A 463 2.32 16.84 41.09
CA ASP A 463 2.88 17.91 41.92
C ASP A 463 2.62 17.69 43.42
N CYS A 464 2.81 16.47 43.92
CA CYS A 464 2.64 16.19 45.35
C CYS A 464 3.76 16.88 46.15
N ASP A 465 3.41 17.50 47.27
CA ASP A 465 4.37 18.16 48.15
C ASP A 465 5.38 17.14 48.69
N PHE A 466 6.67 17.40 48.46
CA PHE A 466 7.76 16.49 48.85
C PHE A 466 7.82 16.28 50.38
N GLY A 467 7.47 17.30 51.17
CA GLY A 467 7.42 17.22 52.63
C GLY A 467 6.13 16.61 53.16
N GLY A 468 5.04 16.67 52.39
CA GLY A 468 3.72 16.30 52.84
C GLY A 468 3.10 15.01 52.31
N ALA A 469 3.58 14.50 51.18
CA ALA A 469 3.13 13.23 50.60
C ALA A 469 4.14 12.09 50.82
N TYR A 470 3.71 10.83 50.68
CA TYR A 470 4.63 9.68 50.67
C TYR A 470 5.40 9.55 49.35
N SER A 471 4.84 10.00 48.24
CA SER A 471 5.47 10.00 46.92
C SER A 471 4.79 11.00 45.97
N ASN A 472 5.38 11.24 44.79
CA ASN A 472 4.76 12.03 43.73
C ASN A 472 3.69 11.27 42.90
N ARG A 473 3.33 10.05 43.32
CA ARG A 473 2.29 9.26 42.64
C ARG A 473 0.91 9.65 43.17
N CYS A 474 0.05 10.07 42.27
CA CYS A 474 -1.34 10.44 42.58
C CYS A 474 -2.35 9.56 41.84
N MET A 475 -3.61 9.60 42.27
CA MET A 475 -4.72 8.93 41.61
C MET A 475 -4.98 9.50 40.21
N VAL A 476 -5.15 8.62 39.21
CA VAL A 476 -5.23 9.01 37.78
C VAL A 476 -6.48 9.85 37.46
N GLU A 477 -7.58 9.67 38.20
CA GLU A 477 -8.86 10.34 37.92
C GLU A 477 -8.94 11.77 38.49
N ASN A 478 -8.50 11.96 39.74
CA ASN A 478 -8.68 13.20 40.48
C ASN A 478 -7.37 13.86 40.94
N GLY A 479 -6.24 13.21 40.71
CA GLY A 479 -4.92 13.73 41.05
C GLY A 479 -4.61 13.77 42.54
N GLN A 480 -5.37 13.04 43.37
CA GLN A 480 -5.18 13.02 44.82
C GLN A 480 -3.87 12.29 45.18
N CYS A 481 -2.99 12.99 45.90
CA CYS A 481 -1.77 12.44 46.46
C CYS A 481 -2.04 11.68 47.77
N ASP A 482 -1.19 10.70 48.06
CA ASP A 482 -1.22 9.97 49.33
C ASP A 482 -0.52 10.80 50.42
N CYS A 483 -1.34 11.46 51.26
CA CYS A 483 -0.87 12.42 52.24
C CYS A 483 -0.38 11.74 53.52
N ARG A 484 0.69 12.29 54.09
CA ARG A 484 1.14 11.97 55.45
C ARG A 484 0.11 12.47 56.47
N ARG A 485 0.23 12.00 57.71
CA ARG A 485 -0.77 12.27 58.76
C ARG A 485 -1.00 13.78 58.95
N ASN A 486 -2.26 14.16 59.18
CA ASN A 486 -2.68 15.55 59.43
C ASN A 486 -2.35 16.56 58.31
N LEU A 487 -1.96 16.09 57.12
CA LEU A 487 -1.81 16.89 55.91
C LEU A 487 -2.95 16.57 54.94
N ILE A 488 -3.47 17.61 54.31
CA ILE A 488 -4.70 17.58 53.53
C ILE A 488 -4.53 18.35 52.21
N GLY A 489 -5.55 18.26 51.37
CA GLY A 489 -5.54 18.84 50.03
C GLY A 489 -5.04 17.86 48.96
N ARG A 490 -5.21 18.24 47.69
CA ARG A 490 -4.82 17.39 46.55
C ARG A 490 -3.32 17.07 46.54
N GLN A 491 -2.50 18.07 46.89
CA GLN A 491 -1.03 18.02 46.87
C GLN A 491 -0.41 17.73 48.24
N CYS A 492 -1.21 17.60 49.30
CA CYS A 492 -0.72 17.44 50.68
C CYS A 492 0.13 18.62 51.21
N SER A 493 -0.09 19.82 50.68
CA SER A 493 0.59 21.06 51.10
C SER A 493 -0.08 21.77 52.28
N ASP A 494 -1.36 21.49 52.52
CA ASP A 494 -2.14 22.12 53.58
C ASP A 494 -2.14 21.25 54.83
N VAL A 495 -2.16 21.90 55.99
CA VAL A 495 -2.25 21.24 57.29
C VAL A 495 -3.71 21.19 57.73
N GLN A 496 -4.12 20.08 58.34
CA GLN A 496 -5.44 19.94 58.95
C GLN A 496 -5.63 21.00 60.06
N PRO A 497 -6.86 21.54 60.25
CA PRO A 497 -7.14 22.42 61.38
C PRO A 497 -6.69 21.82 62.72
N GLU A 498 -6.22 22.68 63.64
CA GLU A 498 -5.56 22.33 64.92
C GLU A 498 -4.11 21.84 64.84
N TYR A 499 -3.51 21.78 63.65
CA TYR A 499 -2.09 21.43 63.46
C TYR A 499 -1.36 22.55 62.70
N PHE A 500 -0.05 22.68 62.93
CA PHE A 500 0.80 23.63 62.21
C PHE A 500 2.14 23.01 61.82
N CYS A 501 2.78 23.59 60.80
CA CYS A 501 4.13 23.23 60.40
C CYS A 501 5.17 24.06 61.16
N ALA A 502 6.10 23.41 61.86
CA ALA A 502 7.22 24.09 62.49
C ALA A 502 8.25 24.54 61.43
N PRO A 503 8.73 25.80 61.46
CA PRO A 503 9.75 26.27 60.53
C PRO A 503 11.09 25.55 60.74
N LEU A 504 11.81 25.30 59.64
CA LEU A 504 13.08 24.54 59.59
C LEU A 504 14.26 25.19 60.34
N ASP A 505 14.17 26.48 60.69
CA ASP A 505 15.29 27.24 61.27
C ASP A 505 15.13 27.52 62.78
N TYR A 506 14.24 26.80 63.48
CA TYR A 506 13.84 27.15 64.85
C TYR A 506 14.91 26.86 65.93
N TYR A 507 15.79 25.87 65.73
CA TYR A 507 16.91 25.54 66.63
C TYR A 507 18.23 25.44 65.86
N LYS A 508 18.81 26.61 65.60
CA LYS A 508 20.09 26.76 64.91
C LYS A 508 21.18 27.13 65.92
N TYR A 509 22.31 26.42 65.86
CA TYR A 509 23.52 26.69 66.63
C TYR A 509 24.66 26.97 65.64
N GLU A 510 25.14 28.21 65.61
CA GLU A 510 26.20 28.64 64.69
C GLU A 510 27.55 28.06 65.15
N ALA A 511 28.37 27.57 64.21
CA ALA A 511 29.61 26.89 64.54
C ALA A 511 30.70 27.85 65.05
N GLU A 512 30.67 29.11 64.63
CA GLU A 512 31.58 30.18 65.05
C GLU A 512 31.42 30.59 66.52
N ASP A 513 30.29 30.27 67.16
CA ASP A 513 30.04 30.56 68.58
C ASP A 513 30.77 29.56 69.50
N THR A 514 31.41 28.54 68.93
CA THR A 514 32.18 27.54 69.69
C THR A 514 33.52 28.15 70.15
N PRO A 515 33.88 28.07 71.45
CA PRO A 515 35.19 28.51 71.92
C PRO A 515 36.31 27.69 71.26
N ASP A 516 37.44 28.35 70.94
CA ASP A 516 38.65 27.77 70.31
C ASP A 516 38.59 27.43 68.81
N VAL A 517 37.65 28.02 68.04
CA VAL A 517 37.61 27.86 66.57
C VAL A 517 38.00 29.15 65.85
N LYS A 518 38.71 29.02 64.72
CA LYS A 518 39.04 30.16 63.86
C LYS A 518 37.83 30.49 62.98
N SER A 519 37.20 31.64 63.21
CA SER A 519 36.08 32.12 62.41
C SER A 519 36.55 32.73 61.08
N VAL A 520 35.79 32.47 60.02
CA VAL A 520 35.99 33.01 58.67
C VAL A 520 34.78 33.84 58.34
N HIS A 521 34.93 35.17 58.46
CA HIS A 521 33.84 36.09 58.19
C HIS A 521 33.62 36.24 56.67
N ARG A 522 32.36 36.34 56.24
CA ARG A 522 32.02 36.61 54.85
C ARG A 522 31.06 37.78 54.73
N GLU A 523 31.44 38.76 53.93
CA GLU A 523 30.59 39.93 53.64
C GLU A 523 29.50 39.57 52.63
N ARG A 524 28.29 40.11 52.85
CA ARG A 524 27.16 39.91 51.93
C ARG A 524 27.28 40.85 50.73
N SER A 525 27.55 40.29 49.55
CA SER A 525 27.43 41.00 48.28
C SER A 525 25.97 41.00 47.79
N GLN A 526 25.42 42.16 47.42
CA GLN A 526 24.09 42.25 46.82
C GLN A 526 24.02 41.43 45.51
N GLY A 527 23.08 40.47 45.42
CA GLY A 527 22.80 39.71 44.20
C GLY A 527 23.32 38.26 44.16
N HIS A 528 24.07 37.79 45.16
CA HIS A 528 24.47 36.38 45.27
C HIS A 528 23.62 35.64 46.32
N MET A 529 23.27 34.38 46.02
CA MET A 529 22.59 33.50 46.97
C MET A 529 23.50 33.28 48.19
N VAL A 530 23.09 33.79 49.35
CA VAL A 530 23.82 33.61 50.61
C VAL A 530 23.60 32.18 51.08
N THR A 531 24.68 31.45 51.37
CA THR A 531 24.65 30.01 51.69
C THR A 531 25.10 29.67 53.11
N TRP A 532 25.28 30.70 53.94
CA TRP A 532 25.65 30.61 55.34
C TRP A 532 24.75 31.51 56.19
N THR A 533 24.65 31.21 57.47
CA THR A 533 23.97 32.02 58.47
C THR A 533 24.98 32.77 59.34
N GLY A 534 24.53 33.77 60.11
CA GLY A 534 25.44 34.51 60.99
C GLY A 534 26.54 35.33 60.27
N PRO A 535 27.64 35.66 60.96
CA PRO A 535 28.81 36.37 60.42
C PRO A 535 29.69 35.57 59.44
N GLY A 536 29.59 34.23 59.35
CA GLY A 536 30.45 33.46 58.46
C GLY A 536 30.47 31.95 58.70
N PHE A 537 31.68 31.37 58.75
CA PHE A 537 31.90 29.94 58.95
C PHE A 537 32.97 29.68 60.03
N ALA A 538 32.93 28.50 60.63
CA ALA A 538 33.98 27.94 61.47
C ALA A 538 34.99 27.11 60.65
N GLN A 539 36.29 27.46 60.69
CA GLN A 539 37.36 26.70 60.05
C GLN A 539 37.83 25.53 60.94
N VAL A 540 37.49 24.29 60.57
CA VAL A 540 37.80 23.07 61.34
C VAL A 540 38.90 22.25 60.65
N LYS A 541 40.01 21.99 61.35
CA LYS A 541 41.16 21.22 60.83
C LYS A 541 40.92 19.70 60.83
N ASP A 542 41.66 18.97 60.00
CA ASP A 542 41.62 17.49 59.95
C ASP A 542 41.92 16.84 61.32
N GLY A 543 40.96 16.06 61.83
CA GLY A 543 41.02 15.38 63.11
C GLY A 543 40.54 16.21 64.31
N ALA A 544 40.15 17.48 64.10
CA ALA A 544 39.53 18.33 65.12
C ALA A 544 38.03 18.03 65.25
N GLY A 545 37.43 18.51 66.35
CA GLY A 545 36.00 18.38 66.59
C GLY A 545 35.36 19.69 67.01
N LEU A 546 34.05 19.77 66.80
CA LEU A 546 33.17 20.84 67.27
C LEU A 546 32.27 20.29 68.37
N VAL A 547 31.94 21.13 69.34
CA VAL A 547 31.08 20.74 70.46
C VAL A 547 29.97 21.76 70.60
N PHE A 548 28.74 21.32 70.40
CA PHE A 548 27.53 22.13 70.51
C PHE A 548 26.80 21.77 71.80
N THR A 549 26.35 22.77 72.55
CA THR A 549 25.46 22.57 73.70
C THR A 549 24.03 22.86 73.27
N ILE A 550 23.13 21.92 73.52
CA ILE A 550 21.71 22.00 73.22
C ILE A 550 20.97 21.95 74.57
N ASP A 551 20.45 23.08 75.02
CA ASP A 551 19.80 23.25 76.33
C ASP A 551 18.40 23.88 76.25
N ASN A 552 17.96 24.29 75.05
CA ASN A 552 16.70 24.97 74.77
C ASN A 552 15.65 24.05 74.10
N ILE A 553 15.62 22.78 74.49
CA ILE A 553 14.65 21.79 73.98
C ILE A 553 13.26 22.04 74.62
N PRO A 554 12.22 22.26 73.81
CA PRO A 554 10.88 22.61 74.30
C PRO A 554 10.03 21.38 74.64
N TYR A 555 10.24 20.26 73.96
CA TYR A 555 9.36 19.08 73.95
C TYR A 555 10.17 17.79 73.87
N ALA A 556 9.65 16.72 74.47
CA ALA A 556 10.24 15.39 74.41
C ALA A 556 9.83 14.68 73.11
N MET A 557 10.71 14.65 72.10
CA MET A 557 10.44 13.98 70.82
C MET A 557 11.69 13.75 69.99
N ASP A 558 11.53 13.08 68.84
CA ASP A 558 12.57 12.81 67.86
C ASP A 558 12.90 14.04 67.01
N TYR A 559 14.17 14.45 67.02
CA TYR A 559 14.73 15.53 66.22
C TYR A 559 15.79 14.99 65.25
N ASP A 560 15.69 15.39 63.99
CA ASP A 560 16.75 15.26 63.00
C ASP A 560 17.85 16.30 63.25
N ILE A 561 19.10 15.86 63.29
CA ILE A 561 20.27 16.74 63.41
C ILE A 561 20.87 16.92 62.02
N MET A 562 20.94 18.16 61.55
CA MET A 562 21.58 18.52 60.29
C MET A 562 22.81 19.38 60.54
N ILE A 563 23.86 19.18 59.74
CA ILE A 563 25.08 20.00 59.76
C ILE A 563 25.18 20.70 58.42
N ARG A 564 25.21 22.04 58.42
CA ARG A 564 25.50 22.85 57.23
C ARG A 564 27.01 23.10 57.14
N TYR A 565 27.59 22.92 55.96
CA TYR A 565 29.02 23.07 55.72
C TYR A 565 29.30 23.51 54.28
N GLU A 566 30.48 24.07 54.06
CA GLU A 566 30.99 24.38 52.73
C GLU A 566 32.30 23.63 52.47
N PRO A 567 32.35 22.75 51.46
CA PRO A 567 33.58 22.10 51.06
C PRO A 567 34.50 23.09 50.33
N GLU A 568 35.77 23.16 50.71
CA GLU A 568 36.75 23.97 49.98
C GLU A 568 37.21 23.22 48.72
N VAL A 569 36.95 23.79 47.55
CA VAL A 569 37.40 23.25 46.25
C VAL A 569 38.62 24.04 45.78
N GLN A 570 39.82 23.58 46.13
CA GLN A 570 41.04 24.06 45.48
C GLN A 570 41.32 23.16 44.26
N TYR A 571 41.34 23.78 43.07
CA TYR A 571 41.34 23.10 41.78
C TYR A 571 42.48 22.08 41.57
N ALA A 572 42.09 20.98 40.91
CA ALA A 572 42.86 20.04 40.10
C ALA A 572 43.78 19.00 40.80
N SER A 573 43.40 17.73 40.63
CA SER A 573 44.20 16.49 40.74
C SER A 573 44.32 15.75 42.08
N LEU A 574 43.28 15.71 42.92
CA LEU A 574 43.21 14.72 44.01
C LEU A 574 41.81 14.05 44.10
N PRO A 575 41.74 12.72 44.39
CA PRO A 575 40.48 11.99 44.52
C PRO A 575 39.61 12.53 45.66
N PRO A 576 38.28 12.33 45.63
CA PRO A 576 37.34 12.93 46.58
C PRO A 576 37.74 12.59 48.02
N VAL A 577 37.96 13.63 48.81
CA VAL A 577 38.27 13.51 50.23
C VAL A 577 37.01 13.06 50.96
N LEU A 578 36.85 11.76 51.11
CA LEU A 578 35.80 11.15 51.93
C LEU A 578 36.12 11.50 53.39
N LEU A 579 35.20 12.14 54.14
CA LEU A 579 35.35 12.48 55.56
C LEU A 579 34.42 11.58 56.38
N VAL A 580 34.93 10.89 57.42
CA VAL A 580 34.16 10.04 58.34
C VAL A 580 33.89 10.78 59.64
N PHE A 581 32.62 10.90 60.02
CA PHE A 581 32.25 11.43 61.33
C PHE A 581 32.41 10.40 62.45
N HIS A 582 32.85 10.86 63.63
CA HIS A 582 32.62 10.17 64.91
C HIS A 582 31.91 11.14 65.86
N ALA A 583 30.64 10.89 66.14
CA ALA A 583 29.99 11.43 67.33
C ALA A 583 30.30 10.51 68.51
N LEU A 584 30.69 11.07 69.66
CA LEU A 584 30.97 10.31 70.88
C LEU A 584 30.19 10.91 72.06
N TYR A 585 29.05 10.29 72.39
CA TYR A 585 28.61 10.15 73.79
C TYR A 585 27.78 8.87 73.96
N TYR A 586 27.75 8.36 75.18
CA TYR A 586 27.31 7.01 75.57
C TYR A 586 26.07 6.50 74.79
N TYR A 587 26.30 5.49 73.94
CA TYR A 587 25.36 4.62 73.20
C TYR A 587 25.01 4.85 71.71
N CYS A 588 25.54 5.83 70.96
CA CYS A 588 25.35 5.81 69.48
C CYS A 588 26.57 6.32 68.67
N LYS A 589 27.20 5.43 67.89
CA LYS A 589 28.24 5.76 66.89
C LYS A 589 27.67 5.60 65.48
N THR A 590 27.09 6.65 64.92
CA THR A 590 26.75 6.70 63.48
C THR A 590 27.93 7.30 62.70
N ARG A 591 28.24 6.71 61.53
CA ARG A 591 29.25 7.22 60.59
C ARG A 591 28.52 7.65 59.33
N ASP A 592 28.73 8.89 58.92
CA ASP A 592 28.24 9.39 57.63
C ASP A 592 29.37 10.06 56.84
N CYS A 593 29.15 10.37 55.56
CA CYS A 593 30.14 10.99 54.67
C CYS A 593 29.71 12.38 54.21
N LEU A 594 30.61 13.37 54.30
CA LEU A 594 30.39 14.68 53.68
C LEU A 594 30.74 14.65 52.20
N CYS A 595 29.83 15.17 51.37
CA CYS A 595 29.93 15.13 49.93
C CYS A 595 30.30 16.52 49.39
N VAL A 596 31.26 16.60 48.46
CA VAL A 596 31.74 17.88 47.89
C VAL A 596 30.64 18.64 47.12
N THR A 597 29.58 17.94 46.68
CA THR A 597 28.43 18.51 45.96
C THR A 597 27.29 18.97 46.87
N HIS A 598 27.36 18.66 48.16
CA HIS A 598 26.30 18.97 49.13
C HIS A 598 26.78 20.06 50.09
N ARG A 599 25.84 20.86 50.59
CA ARG A 599 26.11 21.93 51.56
C ARG A 599 25.54 21.66 52.95
N TYR A 600 24.91 20.50 53.12
CA TYR A 600 24.44 20.01 54.40
C TYR A 600 24.47 18.47 54.42
N VAL A 601 24.44 17.90 55.62
CA VAL A 601 24.23 16.46 55.87
C VAL A 601 23.20 16.30 56.98
N GLN A 602 22.26 15.37 56.83
CA GLN A 602 21.32 14.98 57.88
C GLN A 602 21.81 13.68 58.51
N MET A 603 21.77 13.58 59.84
CA MET A 603 22.11 12.35 60.54
C MET A 603 21.11 11.22 60.19
N PRO A 604 21.57 9.99 59.99
CA PRO A 604 20.74 8.89 59.45
C PRO A 604 19.67 8.36 60.40
N SER A 605 19.72 8.73 61.68
CA SER A 605 18.71 8.38 62.69
C SER A 605 18.36 9.63 63.49
N PRO A 606 17.06 9.93 63.71
CA PRO A 606 16.66 11.01 64.58
C PRO A 606 17.05 10.72 66.03
N PHE A 607 17.20 11.77 66.84
CA PHE A 607 17.54 11.69 68.26
C PHE A 607 16.39 12.22 69.12
N CYS A 608 15.97 11.45 70.11
CA CYS A 608 14.95 11.88 71.06
C CYS A 608 15.55 12.85 72.09
N PHE A 609 15.21 14.14 71.99
CA PHE A 609 15.58 15.13 73.01
C PHE A 609 14.42 15.33 73.98
N GLU A 610 14.71 15.36 75.28
CA GLU A 610 13.77 15.70 76.36
C GLU A 610 14.02 17.13 76.90
N PRO A 611 12.96 17.87 77.32
CA PRO A 611 13.08 19.22 77.84
C PRO A 611 13.80 19.27 79.19
N SER A 612 14.38 20.43 79.52
CA SER A 612 15.13 20.70 80.77
C SER A 612 16.41 19.87 80.98
N ASN A 613 16.79 19.04 80.00
CA ASN A 613 18.07 18.36 79.95
C ASN A 613 19.07 19.14 79.10
N ARG A 614 20.35 19.07 79.45
CA ARG A 614 21.45 19.66 78.69
C ARG A 614 22.14 18.57 77.87
N TYR A 615 22.07 18.68 76.54
CA TYR A 615 22.70 17.76 75.61
C TYR A 615 23.97 18.36 75.04
N VAL A 616 24.95 17.49 74.76
CA VAL A 616 26.23 17.88 74.15
C VAL A 616 26.39 17.08 72.87
N VAL A 617 26.37 17.79 71.72
CA VAL A 617 26.62 17.20 70.41
C VAL A 617 28.07 17.45 70.04
N ALA A 618 28.91 16.43 70.21
CA ALA A 618 30.31 16.46 69.84
C ALA A 618 30.52 15.84 68.46
N ILE A 619 30.99 16.61 67.50
CA ILE A 619 31.20 16.22 66.11
C ILE A 619 32.69 16.15 65.85
N ARG A 620 33.21 15.01 65.42
CA ARG A 620 34.61 14.87 64.99
C ARG A 620 34.71 14.73 63.48
N LEU A 621 35.53 15.57 62.86
CA LEU A 621 35.78 15.59 61.42
C LEU A 621 37.15 14.98 61.13
N GLN A 622 37.20 13.87 60.40
CA GLN A 622 38.45 13.20 60.00
C GLN A 622 38.34 12.61 58.60
N ARG A 623 39.44 12.59 57.85
CA ARG A 623 39.45 12.00 56.50
C ARG A 623 39.41 10.47 56.56
N HIS A 624 38.59 9.87 55.70
CA HIS A 624 38.42 8.43 55.54
C HIS A 624 39.68 7.79 54.97
N GLY A 625 40.05 6.64 55.51
CA GLY A 625 41.14 5.83 54.96
C GLY A 625 42.56 6.38 55.19
N VAL A 626 42.71 7.48 55.94
CA VAL A 626 44.01 8.09 56.22
C VAL A 626 44.38 7.91 57.70
N SER A 627 45.54 7.32 57.99
CA SER A 627 46.02 7.09 59.36
C SER A 627 46.76 8.29 59.97
N GLN A 628 47.12 9.29 59.15
CA GLN A 628 47.86 10.49 59.56
C GLN A 628 47.08 11.77 59.23
N ARG A 629 47.14 12.77 60.13
CA ARG A 629 46.47 14.07 59.97
C ARG A 629 47.14 14.88 58.86
N HIS A 630 46.38 15.52 57.97
CA HIS A 630 46.94 16.58 57.12
C HIS A 630 47.07 17.85 57.95
N LEU A 631 48.23 18.48 57.93
CA LEU A 631 48.45 19.74 58.64
C LEU A 631 47.72 20.94 58.00
N THR A 632 47.33 20.83 56.72
CA THR A 632 46.73 21.92 55.95
C THR A 632 45.28 21.71 55.54
N ALA A 633 44.71 20.52 55.75
CA ALA A 633 43.33 20.25 55.36
C ALA A 633 42.36 20.80 56.43
N PHE A 634 41.37 21.56 55.99
CA PHE A 634 40.29 22.06 56.81
C PHE A 634 38.95 22.02 56.07
N ILE A 635 37.85 22.17 56.79
CA ILE A 635 36.50 22.31 56.27
C ILE A 635 35.82 23.51 56.94
N LEU A 636 34.93 24.18 56.21
CA LEU A 636 34.13 25.28 56.73
C LEU A 636 32.78 24.72 57.19
N VAL A 637 32.47 24.87 58.47
CA VAL A 637 31.17 24.47 59.04
C VAL A 637 30.38 25.75 59.34
N ASP A 638 29.12 25.77 58.92
CA ASP A 638 28.20 26.91 59.10
C ASP A 638 27.45 26.74 60.42
N SER A 639 26.48 25.82 60.46
CA SER A 639 25.61 25.63 61.63
C SER A 639 25.21 24.18 61.84
N VAL A 640 24.87 23.85 63.08
CA VAL A 640 24.10 22.64 63.39
C VAL A 640 22.64 23.04 63.60
N MET A 641 21.75 22.33 62.92
CA MET A 641 20.31 22.51 63.02
C MET A 641 19.69 21.28 63.65
N THR A 642 18.78 21.50 64.59
CA THR A 642 17.89 20.45 65.07
C THR A 642 16.49 20.73 64.55
N THR A 643 15.97 19.80 63.76
CA THR A 643 14.64 19.91 63.15
C THR A 643 13.77 18.78 63.62
N LEU A 644 12.48 19.03 63.80
CA LEU A 644 11.55 18.01 64.25
C LEU A 644 11.39 16.94 63.16
N HIS A 645 11.48 15.65 63.53
CA HIS A 645 11.34 14.54 62.59
C HIS A 645 9.92 14.45 62.01
N GLU A 646 8.93 14.76 62.83
CA GLU A 646 7.53 15.00 62.43
C GLU A 646 7.32 16.52 62.34
N ARG A 647 6.92 17.04 61.16
CA ARG A 647 6.81 18.48 60.90
C ARG A 647 5.50 19.07 61.43
N GLU A 648 4.51 18.22 61.69
CA GLU A 648 3.19 18.58 62.16
C GLU A 648 3.11 18.54 63.69
N LEU A 649 2.88 19.70 64.30
CA LEU A 649 2.64 19.82 65.72
C LEU A 649 1.20 20.26 65.97
N LYS A 650 0.54 19.68 66.98
CA LYS A 650 -0.76 20.18 67.42
C LYS A 650 -0.60 21.60 67.98
N CYS A 651 -1.54 22.49 67.65
CA CYS A 651 -1.53 23.89 68.07
C CYS A 651 -1.42 24.04 69.60
N GLN A 652 -2.15 23.20 70.35
CA GLN A 652 -2.19 23.20 71.82
C GLN A 652 -2.54 24.59 72.40
N CYS A 653 -3.52 25.27 71.80
CA CYS A 653 -4.02 26.55 72.32
C CYS A 653 -4.76 26.34 73.65
N ASP A 654 -4.48 27.18 74.64
CA ASP A 654 -5.14 27.14 75.95
C ASP A 654 -6.61 27.54 75.80
N PRO A 655 -7.58 26.70 76.21
CA PRO A 655 -9.01 26.97 76.00
C PRO A 655 -9.54 28.18 76.79
N GLN A 656 -8.86 28.59 77.86
CA GLN A 656 -9.22 29.77 78.64
C GLN A 656 -8.61 31.03 78.05
N GLY A 657 -7.34 30.99 77.62
CA GLY A 657 -6.60 32.15 77.13
C GLY A 657 -6.68 32.41 75.62
N SER A 658 -7.07 31.42 74.80
CA SER A 658 -7.22 31.56 73.34
C SER A 658 -8.68 31.73 72.91
N LEU A 659 -8.88 32.34 71.74
CA LEU A 659 -10.19 32.52 71.09
C LEU A 659 -10.66 31.26 70.35
N SER A 660 -9.73 30.40 69.92
CA SER A 660 -9.99 29.16 69.17
C SER A 660 -8.87 28.14 69.39
N ALA A 661 -9.16 26.86 69.15
CA ALA A 661 -8.16 25.78 69.14
C ALA A 661 -7.25 25.78 67.89
N GLU A 662 -7.59 26.60 66.90
CA GLU A 662 -6.84 26.80 65.66
C GLU A 662 -5.71 27.82 65.86
N CYS A 663 -4.55 27.54 65.27
CA CYS A 663 -3.38 28.41 65.26
C CYS A 663 -2.91 28.72 63.85
N ASP A 664 -2.00 29.69 63.71
CA ASP A 664 -1.37 30.01 62.43
C ASP A 664 -0.67 28.79 61.81
N ARG A 665 -0.86 28.59 60.51
CA ARG A 665 -0.28 27.49 59.72
C ARG A 665 1.25 27.50 59.76
N VAL A 666 1.84 28.69 59.91
CA VAL A 666 3.29 28.90 59.99
C VAL A 666 3.63 29.38 61.41
N GLY A 667 4.44 28.60 62.14
CA GLY A 667 4.90 28.96 63.49
C GLY A 667 3.89 28.72 64.63
N GLY A 668 2.64 28.36 64.31
CA GLY A 668 1.72 27.78 65.29
C GLY A 668 1.19 28.74 66.35
N GLN A 669 1.14 30.05 66.07
CA GLN A 669 0.66 31.06 67.00
C GLN A 669 -0.86 30.98 67.16
N CYS A 670 -1.32 30.77 68.39
CA CYS A 670 -2.74 30.78 68.74
C CYS A 670 -3.27 32.22 68.83
N ARG A 671 -4.58 32.40 68.56
CA ARG A 671 -5.24 33.71 68.66
C ARG A 671 -5.59 34.00 70.12
N CYS A 672 -4.76 34.79 70.79
CA CYS A 672 -4.92 35.06 72.23
C CYS A 672 -6.01 36.08 72.52
N LYS A 673 -6.68 35.91 73.67
CA LYS A 673 -7.60 36.90 74.24
C LYS A 673 -6.84 38.15 74.74
N PRO A 674 -7.53 39.28 74.99
CA PRO A 674 -6.88 40.50 75.44
C PRO A 674 -5.96 40.27 76.64
N ASN A 675 -4.76 40.86 76.59
CA ASN A 675 -3.73 40.78 77.61
C ASN A 675 -3.18 39.35 77.90
N VAL A 676 -3.41 38.38 77.02
CA VAL A 676 -2.83 37.04 77.08
C VAL A 676 -1.77 36.90 75.98
N ILE A 677 -0.63 36.29 76.29
CA ILE A 677 0.54 36.12 75.41
C ILE A 677 1.05 34.68 75.38
N GLY A 678 2.04 34.43 74.53
CA GLY A 678 2.63 33.12 74.30
C GLY A 678 2.07 32.43 73.07
N ARG A 679 2.80 31.44 72.51
CA ARG A 679 2.36 30.68 71.33
C ARG A 679 1.01 29.99 71.56
N ARG A 680 0.78 29.53 72.79
CA ARG A 680 -0.41 28.79 73.22
C ARG A 680 -1.45 29.65 73.93
N CYS A 681 -1.16 30.93 74.18
CA CYS A 681 -2.01 31.83 74.97
C CYS A 681 -2.25 31.35 76.41
N ASP A 682 -1.19 30.90 77.07
CA ASP A 682 -1.20 30.30 78.41
C ASP A 682 -0.67 31.24 79.50
N GLN A 683 -0.23 32.46 79.15
CA GLN A 683 0.38 33.40 80.09
C GLN A 683 -0.21 34.81 79.97
N CYS A 684 -0.32 35.55 81.07
CA CYS A 684 -0.67 36.97 81.01
C CYS A 684 0.48 37.81 80.47
N ALA A 685 0.16 38.87 79.73
CA ALA A 685 1.12 39.87 79.30
C ALA A 685 1.81 40.52 80.53
N PRO A 686 3.07 40.99 80.41
CA PRO A 686 3.72 41.74 81.49
C PRO A 686 2.82 42.87 82.02
N HIS A 687 2.76 43.04 83.34
CA HIS A 687 1.90 44.02 84.04
C HIS A 687 0.39 43.75 84.01
N THR A 688 -0.04 42.52 83.70
CA THR A 688 -1.44 42.09 83.76
C THR A 688 -1.57 40.81 84.60
N TYR A 689 -2.72 40.61 85.25
CA TYR A 689 -2.95 39.47 86.16
C TYR A 689 -4.38 38.93 86.05
N GLY A 690 -4.67 37.81 86.72
CA GLY A 690 -6.02 37.23 86.77
C GLY A 690 -6.39 36.46 85.50
N PHE A 691 -5.55 35.49 85.09
CA PHE A 691 -5.82 34.62 83.95
C PHE A 691 -7.17 33.90 84.12
N GLY A 692 -8.08 34.10 83.16
CA GLY A 692 -9.42 33.52 83.23
C GLY A 692 -10.14 33.52 81.86
N PRO A 693 -11.43 33.16 81.82
CA PRO A 693 -12.17 32.95 80.57
C PRO A 693 -12.32 34.20 79.69
N TYR A 694 -12.07 35.39 80.23
CA TYR A 694 -12.12 36.68 79.51
C TYR A 694 -10.73 37.26 79.16
N GLY A 695 -9.65 36.53 79.42
CA GLY A 695 -8.27 37.03 79.27
C GLY A 695 -7.67 37.49 80.60
N CYS A 696 -6.72 38.43 80.57
CA CYS A 696 -6.09 39.00 81.77
C CYS A 696 -6.52 40.46 82.00
N THR A 697 -6.60 40.88 83.26
CA THR A 697 -6.96 42.25 83.66
C THR A 697 -5.71 43.14 83.81
N GLY A 698 -5.78 44.36 83.29
CA GLY A 698 -4.71 45.38 83.40
C GLY A 698 -5.03 46.46 84.44
N GLU A 699 -4.01 47.06 85.05
CA GLU A 699 -4.15 48.20 85.95
C GLU A 699 -4.40 49.51 85.17
N TRP A 700 -5.40 50.28 85.61
CA TRP A 700 -5.64 51.65 85.15
C TRP A 700 -4.79 52.64 85.98
N ALA A 701 -4.12 53.54 85.27
CA ALA A 701 -3.26 54.59 85.84
C ALA A 701 -3.98 55.49 86.87
N LEU A 702 -3.35 55.71 88.02
CA LEU A 702 -3.57 56.90 88.84
C LEU A 702 -2.58 58.00 88.42
N ALA A 703 -3.11 59.21 88.36
CA ALA A 703 -2.52 60.40 87.79
C ALA A 703 -1.35 60.97 88.61
N SER A 704 -0.40 61.56 87.88
CA SER A 704 0.40 62.77 88.19
C SER A 704 1.10 62.85 89.56
N PHE A 705 2.43 62.95 89.56
CA PHE A 705 3.19 64.19 89.87
C PHE A 705 4.72 63.94 89.86
N SER A 706 5.43 64.97 89.38
CA SER A 706 6.70 65.49 89.92
C SER A 706 8.05 64.79 89.65
N GLN A 707 8.83 65.48 88.80
CA GLN A 707 10.23 65.90 88.97
C GLN A 707 11.34 64.85 89.19
N SER A 708 12.13 64.70 88.13
CA SER A 708 13.54 65.12 88.04
C SER A 708 14.48 64.97 89.26
N SER A 709 15.61 64.33 88.95
CA SER A 709 17.00 64.66 89.33
C SER A 709 17.66 63.85 90.44
N HIS A 710 18.87 63.37 90.09
CA HIS A 710 20.01 62.93 90.90
C HIS A 710 20.03 61.45 91.35
N LEU A 711 20.88 60.61 90.75
CA LEU A 711 22.36 60.48 90.86
C LEU A 711 22.81 59.72 92.13
N TYR A 712 23.35 58.52 91.87
CA TYR A 712 24.35 57.72 92.61
C TYR A 712 24.06 57.26 94.04
N LEU A 713 24.02 55.94 94.26
CA LEU A 713 25.19 55.19 94.76
C LEU A 713 25.01 53.67 94.57
N ILE A 714 26.10 53.05 94.11
CA ILE A 714 26.39 51.61 94.14
C ILE A 714 26.80 51.24 95.57
N ASP A 715 26.44 50.03 96.03
CA ASP A 715 27.14 49.16 97.01
C ASP A 715 26.13 48.33 97.84
N ILE A 716 26.32 47.06 98.25
CA ILE A 716 27.33 45.99 98.10
C ILE A 716 26.59 44.68 98.46
N ILE A 717 26.80 43.60 97.70
CA ILE A 717 27.39 42.28 98.06
C ILE A 717 27.42 41.47 96.77
#